data_AF-A0A814DMZ4-F1
#
_entry.id   AF-A0A814DMZ4-F1
#
_cell.length_a   1.000
_cell.length_b   1.000
_cell.length_c   1.000
_cell.angle_alpha   90.00
_cell.angle_beta   90.00
_cell.angle_gamma   90.00
#
_symmetry.space_group_name_H-M   'P 1'
#
loop_
_entity.id
_entity.type
_entity.pdbx_description
1 polymer ?
#
loop_
_entity_poly.entity_id
_entity_poly.type
_entity_poly.pdbx_seq_one_letter_code
_entity_poly.pdbx_strand_id
1 'polypeptide(L)'
;MVEKHSLEKAHSSPTAATASGIHQGRQHMAQNYLLLWADTNIDQTNQDYENTLKQIRTITGDVIVFKERDACIDFLTDAQDDTKSFLIIKDNIFNQIIPLINDIPQLDSVYIFNDLNNLHDEWVKNCDKIKSIHTNIDDLCQALQIGVKQFNQDSIAMSFITVKEMTLTDDLNQLEPTFMYTQLFKEILLDMEYGEQAIKQFITYCRKNNSLSPITIDRFEKEYQPQSAIWWYTYPTFIYSELNDALRSMDGDIIINMDFFIHDLHQQIQQLYQQQVNSYHGKPFIVYRGQGLLKSDFKKLQKIQGGLMSFNNFLSTSIDKEMPLAFAESASTRPDMVGILFSMSIDPCLKSTPFASIREVSYFNIPDEILFSMHTIFRVGAIKQMNNNNQLYQVELELTSDDDQQLRLLTDRIREETSDNTGWQRLGKLLLKIGQFNKAEELYNVLLEQTSDEGEKALYYNQLGSVHSNQGDYEKAIWYYEKALEIEHKASPSSHPSLATLYNNIGSVYNKMGEYPKALSYYEKALELQQKILPSNHPDLAISYNNIGNVYNNIGDYSKVLLFYEKALEIRHKTLPSNHPDVATSYNNIGNAYNNMGDYWQSLSFLEKALEIQQKTLPSNHPYFASSYNNIGFVYDRMGNYSKSLPFYEKALEIEQKTLPSNHPQLAESYNNIGNVYDNIGEYSKALSFYEKALEIQQKTLPSHHPDLTTSYNNMGNAYNQMGEYSKSLSLYEKALDIRQKTLPSNHPDLTTSYNNIGNVYDSMGEYSKALSFYEKALEIQQKTLPSSHPNLATSYNNIGYVYDEMGEYSKALSFYEKALEIREKTLPSNHPSLANSYSNIGNVYDSMGEYSKALSLYEKALEIFKKTLPSSHPSLATSYSNIGNVYNHMEEYSKSLPFYEKALEIMQKILPSNHYLLAASYNNIGNVYNNMGDYSKALPFYEKALEILEKTLPSNHPHLASSYNNIGFVYDEMEEYSKALPFYEKALQIGQKILPSNHPDLAYSYNNVGNAYNNMGDYSKALSSHEKALKIREITLPSNHPLLAASYNNIGNVYYNMGEYSKSLSLYEKALEIRQETLSSNHLDLATSYNNMGNAYNQMGEHSKSLPFYEKALEIQQKILPSNHPDLTTLHNNIRNVHNNMGEHPKAISVDEKALESEQSSLPSNHPSLAISYSNTGLLYDNMRAYGKALSYYEPALDILKYALSATRPHIETVKKNFELVKEIIKNIL
;
A
#
# COMPACT_ATOMS: atom_id res chain seq x y z
N MET A 1 -17.27 -1.12 58.28
CA MET A 1 -17.90 -2.46 58.17
C MET A 1 -16.79 -3.40 57.69
N VAL A 2 -16.42 -4.47 58.42
CA VAL A 2 -17.17 -5.73 58.67
C VAL A 2 -17.22 -6.56 57.37
N GLU A 3 -16.72 -7.80 57.26
CA GLU A 3 -16.10 -8.80 58.20
C GLU A 3 -14.83 -9.42 57.50
N LYS A 4 -13.80 -10.15 58.02
CA LYS A 4 -13.59 -11.32 58.94
C LYS A 4 -14.24 -12.64 58.49
N HIS A 5 -13.69 -13.85 58.73
CA HIS A 5 -12.43 -14.34 59.36
C HIS A 5 -11.74 -15.35 58.39
N SER A 6 -10.74 -16.23 58.62
CA SER A 6 -10.13 -17.01 59.75
C SER A 6 -8.58 -17.14 59.51
N LEU A 7 -7.65 -17.75 60.27
CA LEU A 7 -7.55 -18.84 61.29
C LEU A 7 -7.56 -20.27 60.69
N GLU A 8 -6.65 -21.23 60.95
CA GLU A 8 -5.47 -21.42 61.87
C GLU A 8 -4.35 -22.25 61.15
N LYS A 9 -3.03 -22.21 61.43
CA LYS A 9 -2.21 -22.70 62.59
C LYS A 9 -2.39 -24.21 62.93
N ALA A 10 -1.37 -25.01 63.30
CA ALA A 10 0.11 -24.87 63.32
C ALA A 10 0.82 -26.25 63.54
N HIS A 11 2.18 -26.26 63.48
CA HIS A 11 3.13 -27.35 63.87
C HIS A 11 3.19 -28.58 62.92
N SER A 12 4.32 -29.30 62.74
CA SER A 12 5.50 -29.52 63.62
C SER A 12 6.83 -29.80 62.88
N SER A 13 7.95 -29.51 63.53
CA SER A 13 9.31 -30.09 63.31
C SER A 13 9.66 -31.04 64.48
N PRO A 14 10.82 -31.77 64.59
CA PRO A 14 12.12 -31.62 63.90
C PRO A 14 12.88 -32.96 63.59
N THR A 15 14.24 -32.91 63.52
CA THR A 15 15.27 -34.00 63.50
C THR A 15 15.62 -34.66 62.14
N ALA A 16 16.81 -35.26 61.92
CA ALA A 16 18.20 -34.92 62.34
C ALA A 16 19.26 -35.81 61.61
N ALA A 17 20.50 -35.31 61.52
CA ALA A 17 21.78 -36.03 61.46
C ALA A 17 22.31 -36.74 60.16
N THR A 18 23.50 -36.29 59.75
CA THR A 18 24.70 -37.05 59.31
C THR A 18 24.78 -37.84 57.99
N ALA A 19 25.35 -37.17 56.97
CA ALA A 19 26.73 -37.34 56.46
C ALA A 19 27.15 -38.43 55.41
N SER A 20 28.04 -37.96 54.51
CA SER A 20 28.94 -38.68 53.56
C SER A 20 28.31 -39.32 52.31
N GLY A 21 28.96 -39.22 51.13
CA GLY A 21 28.38 -39.84 49.91
C GLY A 21 29.02 -39.67 48.50
N ILE A 22 29.94 -38.72 48.24
CA ILE A 22 30.75 -38.64 46.99
C ILE A 22 30.02 -38.29 45.66
N HIS A 23 30.74 -37.55 44.80
CA HIS A 23 30.48 -37.12 43.41
C HIS A 23 29.25 -37.64 42.63
N GLN A 24 28.42 -36.68 42.19
CA GLN A 24 28.22 -36.41 40.75
C GLN A 24 27.75 -34.95 40.54
N GLY A 25 28.15 -34.32 39.45
CA GLY A 25 27.80 -32.93 39.16
C GLY A 25 26.38 -32.83 38.61
N ARG A 26 25.52 -32.02 39.25
CA ARG A 26 24.17 -31.72 38.76
C ARG A 26 24.00 -30.22 38.58
N GLN A 27 24.17 -29.77 37.34
CA GLN A 27 23.87 -28.42 36.88
C GLN A 27 22.49 -28.41 36.22
N HIS A 28 21.77 -27.32 36.42
CA HIS A 28 20.32 -27.31 36.40
C HIS A 28 19.87 -25.91 35.97
N MET A 29 19.34 -25.76 34.75
CA MET A 29 19.26 -24.50 33.96
C MET A 29 17.83 -23.99 33.73
N ALA A 30 17.70 -22.83 33.06
CA ALA A 30 16.44 -22.16 32.69
C ALA A 30 16.40 -21.84 31.18
N GLN A 31 15.30 -21.25 30.71
CA GLN A 31 14.81 -21.38 29.33
C GLN A 31 14.85 -20.08 28.48
N ASN A 32 15.19 -20.25 27.20
CA ASN A 32 14.88 -19.34 26.08
C ASN A 32 13.90 -20.03 25.10
N TYR A 33 13.20 -21.07 25.57
CA TYR A 33 12.49 -22.05 24.76
C TYR A 33 11.47 -22.80 25.61
N LEU A 34 10.40 -23.33 25.01
CA LEU A 34 9.43 -24.16 25.72
C LEU A 34 9.85 -25.64 25.64
N LEU A 35 10.09 -26.28 26.79
CA LEU A 35 10.28 -27.73 26.82
C LEU A 35 8.93 -28.43 26.99
N LEU A 36 8.53 -29.16 25.95
CA LEU A 36 7.27 -29.89 25.87
C LEU A 36 7.52 -31.39 26.09
N TRP A 37 6.60 -32.08 26.77
CA TRP A 37 6.58 -33.54 26.92
C TRP A 37 5.23 -34.07 26.43
N ALA A 38 5.23 -34.89 25.38
CA ALA A 38 4.04 -35.58 24.88
C ALA A 38 4.07 -37.08 25.27
N ASP A 39 3.12 -37.50 26.13
CA ASP A 39 2.96 -38.90 26.57
C ASP A 39 1.49 -39.18 26.95
N THR A 40 0.92 -40.29 26.44
CA THR A 40 -0.48 -40.68 26.68
C THR A 40 -0.70 -41.34 28.04
N ASN A 41 0.34 -41.91 28.66
CA ASN A 41 0.23 -42.78 29.84
C ASN A 41 0.51 -42.04 31.17
N ILE A 42 0.25 -40.73 31.22
CA ILE A 42 0.64 -39.87 32.34
C ILE A 42 -0.26 -40.08 33.57
N ASP A 43 0.26 -40.88 34.51
CA ASP A 43 -0.23 -41.00 35.88
C ASP A 43 0.60 -40.12 36.83
N GLN A 44 0.02 -39.02 37.30
CA GLN A 44 0.63 -38.10 38.25
C GLN A 44 0.72 -38.65 39.68
N THR A 45 0.18 -39.84 39.95
CA THR A 45 0.36 -40.56 41.22
C THR A 45 1.52 -41.57 41.17
N ASN A 46 2.11 -41.80 39.98
CA ASN A 46 3.29 -42.63 39.83
C ASN A 46 4.55 -41.89 40.30
N GLN A 47 5.14 -42.40 41.40
CA GLN A 47 6.33 -41.85 42.04
C GLN A 47 7.52 -41.72 41.08
N ASP A 48 7.70 -42.66 40.15
CA ASP A 48 8.80 -42.67 39.20
C ASP A 48 8.60 -41.64 38.06
N TYR A 49 7.35 -41.41 37.65
CA TYR A 49 7.04 -40.35 36.69
C TYR A 49 7.33 -38.96 37.27
N GLU A 50 6.91 -38.66 38.51
CA GLU A 50 7.27 -37.41 39.18
C GLU A 50 8.77 -37.30 39.49
N ASN A 51 9.46 -38.41 39.80
CA ASN A 51 10.93 -38.40 39.93
C ASN A 51 11.62 -38.02 38.59
N THR A 52 11.11 -38.53 37.46
CA THR A 52 11.64 -38.26 36.12
C THR A 52 11.34 -36.82 35.69
N LEU A 53 10.10 -36.35 35.85
CA LEU A 53 9.72 -34.95 35.64
C LEU A 53 10.55 -34.00 36.51
N LYS A 54 10.83 -34.37 37.77
CA LYS A 54 11.65 -33.57 38.69
C LYS A 54 13.11 -33.48 38.22
N GLN A 55 13.67 -34.51 37.58
CA GLN A 55 15.01 -34.45 36.99
C GLN A 55 15.04 -33.55 35.74
N ILE A 56 14.04 -33.63 34.86
CA ILE A 56 13.99 -32.78 33.65
C ILE A 56 13.66 -31.32 34.00
N ARG A 57 12.63 -31.07 34.83
CA ARG A 57 12.32 -29.73 35.38
C ARG A 57 13.54 -29.12 36.05
N THR A 58 14.32 -29.89 36.80
CA THR A 58 15.51 -29.30 37.44
C THR A 58 16.59 -28.95 36.39
N ILE A 59 16.66 -29.61 35.22
CA ILE A 59 17.57 -29.22 34.13
C ILE A 59 17.11 -28.00 33.32
N THR A 60 15.81 -27.71 33.21
CA THR A 60 15.31 -26.66 32.30
C THR A 60 14.38 -25.62 32.93
N GLY A 61 13.95 -25.77 34.18
CA GLY A 61 12.93 -24.95 34.81
C GLY A 61 11.55 -25.63 34.69
N ASP A 62 10.72 -25.13 33.78
CA ASP A 62 9.37 -25.64 33.58
C ASP A 62 9.28 -26.64 32.42
N VAL A 63 8.30 -27.53 32.48
CA VAL A 63 8.02 -28.54 31.46
C VAL A 63 6.51 -28.56 31.24
N ILE A 64 6.10 -28.26 30.01
CA ILE A 64 4.69 -28.28 29.60
C ILE A 64 4.35 -29.69 29.14
N VAL A 65 3.27 -30.27 29.68
CA VAL A 65 3.01 -31.71 29.60
C VAL A 65 1.68 -31.97 28.91
N PHE A 66 1.71 -32.64 27.76
CA PHE A 66 0.55 -32.95 26.93
C PHE A 66 0.19 -34.44 26.99
N LYS A 67 -1.07 -34.72 27.36
CA LYS A 67 -1.66 -36.07 27.33
C LYS A 67 -2.26 -36.44 25.97
N GLU A 68 -2.61 -35.42 25.18
CA GLU A 68 -3.31 -35.56 23.90
C GLU A 68 -2.47 -34.97 22.77
N ARG A 69 -2.50 -35.65 21.62
CA ARG A 69 -1.71 -35.32 20.43
C ARG A 69 -2.03 -33.91 19.92
N ASP A 70 -3.30 -33.66 19.65
CA ASP A 70 -3.70 -32.50 18.85
C ASP A 70 -3.52 -31.22 19.66
N ALA A 71 -3.82 -31.23 20.97
CA ALA A 71 -3.50 -30.14 21.89
C ALA A 71 -1.99 -29.78 21.96
N CYS A 72 -1.09 -30.74 21.71
CA CYS A 72 0.36 -30.47 21.60
C CYS A 72 0.73 -29.82 20.26
N ILE A 73 0.01 -30.12 19.19
CA ILE A 73 0.21 -29.56 17.84
C ILE A 73 -0.39 -28.16 17.74
N ASP A 74 -1.61 -27.97 18.25
CA ASP A 74 -2.29 -26.68 18.34
C ASP A 74 -1.42 -25.69 19.13
N PHE A 75 -0.95 -26.07 20.32
CA PHE A 75 -0.03 -25.24 21.12
C PHE A 75 1.31 -24.94 20.42
N LEU A 76 1.84 -25.88 19.62
CA LEU A 76 3.04 -25.66 18.81
C LEU A 76 2.80 -24.74 17.60
N THR A 77 1.55 -24.53 17.21
CA THR A 77 1.14 -23.73 16.02
C THR A 77 0.64 -22.34 16.41
N ASP A 78 -0.04 -22.20 17.55
CA ASP A 78 -0.52 -20.94 18.12
C ASP A 78 0.56 -20.17 18.91
N ALA A 79 1.75 -20.75 19.10
CA ALA A 79 2.87 -20.09 19.78
C ALA A 79 3.41 -18.91 18.96
N GLN A 80 3.68 -17.79 19.64
CA GLN A 80 4.25 -16.57 19.02
C GLN A 80 5.54 -16.88 18.26
N ASP A 81 5.71 -16.33 17.05
CA ASP A 81 6.74 -16.72 16.07
C ASP A 81 8.19 -16.75 16.60
N ASP A 82 8.50 -15.85 17.54
CA ASP A 82 9.82 -15.71 18.16
C ASP A 82 10.14 -16.81 19.19
N THR A 83 9.13 -17.52 19.72
CA THR A 83 9.30 -18.54 20.76
C THR A 83 9.62 -19.90 20.14
N LYS A 84 10.81 -20.45 20.44
CA LYS A 84 11.19 -21.81 20.02
C LYS A 84 10.82 -22.87 21.04
N SER A 85 10.58 -24.09 20.56
CA SER A 85 10.19 -25.24 21.36
C SER A 85 11.14 -26.41 21.17
N PHE A 86 11.30 -27.19 22.24
CA PHE A 86 11.96 -28.49 22.28
C PHE A 86 10.91 -29.52 22.71
N LEU A 87 10.87 -30.69 22.06
CA LEU A 87 9.82 -31.70 22.31
C LEU A 87 10.41 -33.06 22.71
N ILE A 88 10.00 -33.56 23.87
CA ILE A 88 10.23 -34.94 24.32
C ILE A 88 9.00 -35.76 23.94
N ILE A 89 9.20 -36.89 23.26
CA ILE A 89 8.12 -37.80 22.85
C ILE A 89 8.33 -39.17 23.48
N LYS A 90 7.27 -39.74 24.09
CA LYS A 90 7.25 -41.14 24.55
C LYS A 90 6.48 -42.07 23.58
N ASP A 91 6.92 -43.32 23.50
CA ASP A 91 6.59 -44.36 22.50
C ASP A 91 5.16 -44.33 21.92
N ASN A 92 4.12 -44.31 22.76
CA ASN A 92 2.73 -44.46 22.30
C ASN A 92 2.21 -43.30 21.44
N ILE A 93 2.82 -42.11 21.52
CA ILE A 93 2.46 -40.94 20.68
C ILE A 93 3.35 -40.83 19.43
N PHE A 94 4.55 -41.44 19.45
CA PHE A 94 5.60 -41.25 18.45
C PHE A 94 5.12 -41.36 16.99
N ASN A 95 4.48 -42.48 16.64
CA ASN A 95 3.99 -42.74 15.28
C ASN A 95 2.87 -41.79 14.80
N GLN A 96 2.31 -40.96 15.68
CA GLN A 96 1.20 -40.04 15.37
C GLN A 96 1.65 -38.58 15.25
N ILE A 97 2.70 -38.17 15.97
CA ILE A 97 3.20 -36.78 15.99
C ILE A 97 4.26 -36.52 14.91
N ILE A 98 5.22 -37.44 14.70
CA ILE A 98 6.36 -37.23 13.79
C ILE A 98 5.94 -36.72 12.38
N PRO A 99 4.88 -37.25 11.73
CA PRO A 99 4.49 -36.79 10.39
C PRO A 99 3.93 -35.36 10.31
N LEU A 100 3.60 -34.70 11.42
CA LEU A 100 3.06 -33.32 11.42
C LEU A 100 4.08 -32.27 11.87
N ILE A 101 5.05 -32.62 12.71
CA ILE A 101 5.94 -31.64 13.35
C ILE A 101 7.12 -31.18 12.48
N ASN A 102 7.39 -31.87 11.37
CA ASN A 102 8.56 -31.60 10.54
C ASN A 102 8.52 -30.18 9.94
N ASP A 103 7.33 -29.70 9.58
CA ASP A 103 7.15 -28.40 8.92
C ASP A 103 6.90 -27.23 9.89
N ILE A 104 6.62 -27.48 11.18
CA ILE A 104 6.31 -26.44 12.19
C ILE A 104 7.52 -25.53 12.47
N PRO A 105 7.51 -24.22 12.15
CA PRO A 105 8.68 -23.33 12.31
C PRO A 105 9.11 -23.03 13.76
N GLN A 106 8.21 -23.22 14.73
CA GLN A 106 8.43 -22.97 16.15
C GLN A 106 9.23 -24.11 16.83
N LEU A 107 9.24 -25.32 16.26
CA LEU A 107 9.93 -26.47 16.84
C LEU A 107 11.36 -26.62 16.30
N ASP A 108 12.38 -26.44 17.14
CA ASP A 108 13.80 -26.58 16.75
C ASP A 108 14.31 -28.03 16.85
N SER A 109 13.98 -28.71 17.95
CA SER A 109 14.64 -29.97 18.33
C SER A 109 13.69 -30.96 19.03
N VAL A 110 13.87 -32.25 18.70
CA VAL A 110 13.06 -33.37 19.21
C VAL A 110 13.97 -34.41 19.86
N TYR A 111 13.57 -34.89 21.03
CA TYR A 111 14.19 -35.99 21.76
C TYR A 111 13.19 -37.13 21.95
N ILE A 112 13.65 -38.36 21.83
CA ILE A 112 12.81 -39.55 21.95
C ILE A 112 13.22 -40.32 23.20
N PHE A 113 12.25 -40.63 24.06
CA PHE A 113 12.44 -41.42 25.27
C PHE A 113 11.66 -42.73 25.17
N ASN A 114 12.36 -43.86 25.17
CA ASN A 114 11.83 -45.15 24.71
C ASN A 114 12.31 -46.30 25.59
N ASP A 115 11.40 -47.17 26.02
CA ASP A 115 11.69 -48.32 26.90
C ASP A 115 12.04 -49.62 26.12
N LEU A 116 11.96 -49.64 24.78
CA LEU A 116 12.09 -50.82 23.90
C LEU A 116 12.85 -50.55 22.58
N ASN A 117 13.91 -51.32 22.30
CA ASN A 117 14.85 -51.17 21.17
C ASN A 117 14.29 -51.29 19.71
N ASN A 118 12.98 -51.22 19.46
CA ASN A 118 12.35 -51.42 18.15
C ASN A 118 11.87 -50.11 17.48
N LEU A 119 12.75 -49.11 17.35
CA LEU A 119 12.52 -47.98 16.45
C LEU A 119 13.02 -48.31 15.03
N HIS A 120 12.24 -47.94 14.00
CA HIS A 120 12.64 -48.14 12.60
C HIS A 120 13.67 -47.09 12.17
N ASP A 121 14.89 -47.53 11.86
CA ASP A 121 16.04 -46.73 11.35
C ASP A 121 15.73 -45.82 10.14
N GLU A 122 14.64 -46.06 9.41
CA GLU A 122 14.22 -45.25 8.26
C GLU A 122 13.60 -43.91 8.67
N TRP A 123 12.87 -43.84 9.80
CA TRP A 123 12.19 -42.60 10.20
C TRP A 123 13.13 -41.59 10.85
N VAL A 124 14.13 -42.07 11.59
CA VAL A 124 15.18 -41.23 12.20
C VAL A 124 16.03 -40.52 11.14
N LYS A 125 16.10 -41.06 9.92
CA LYS A 125 16.81 -40.48 8.76
C LYS A 125 15.97 -39.47 7.95
N ASN A 126 14.68 -39.32 8.26
CA ASN A 126 13.74 -38.53 7.47
C ASN A 126 13.16 -37.31 8.22
N CYS A 127 13.67 -36.98 9.41
CA CYS A 127 13.21 -35.84 10.20
C CYS A 127 14.40 -35.14 10.91
N ASP A 128 14.92 -34.09 10.29
CA ASP A 128 16.13 -33.35 10.69
C ASP A 128 16.05 -32.67 12.09
N LYS A 129 14.84 -32.61 12.66
CA LYS A 129 14.58 -32.11 14.02
C LYS A 129 14.89 -33.13 15.12
N ILE A 130 14.92 -34.44 14.82
CA ILE A 130 15.27 -35.47 15.80
C ILE A 130 16.77 -35.38 16.12
N LYS A 131 17.11 -35.04 17.37
CA LYS A 131 18.51 -34.86 17.80
C LYS A 131 19.12 -36.11 18.42
N SER A 132 18.34 -36.85 19.22
CA SER A 132 18.80 -38.11 19.84
C SER A 132 17.66 -38.96 20.40
N ILE A 133 17.96 -40.26 20.59
CA ILE A 133 17.07 -41.28 21.16
C ILE A 133 17.74 -41.81 22.44
N HIS A 134 16.97 -41.92 23.52
CA HIS A 134 17.47 -42.32 24.84
C HIS A 134 16.60 -43.39 25.48
N THR A 135 17.26 -44.39 26.07
CA THR A 135 16.65 -45.47 26.87
C THR A 135 16.90 -45.29 28.38
N ASN A 136 17.54 -44.18 28.76
CA ASN A 136 17.88 -43.83 30.13
C ASN A 136 17.66 -42.32 30.34
N ILE A 137 17.18 -41.96 31.53
CA ILE A 137 16.87 -40.57 31.88
C ILE A 137 18.12 -39.71 32.06
N ASP A 138 19.21 -40.23 32.66
CA ASP A 138 20.42 -39.43 32.87
C ASP A 138 21.08 -39.03 31.52
N ASP A 139 21.02 -39.91 30.50
CA ASP A 139 21.55 -39.63 29.16
C ASP A 139 20.66 -38.63 28.37
N LEU A 140 19.32 -38.78 28.47
CA LEU A 140 18.36 -37.79 27.94
C LEU A 140 18.58 -36.41 28.56
N CYS A 141 18.71 -36.39 29.89
CA CYS A 141 19.01 -35.21 30.69
C CYS A 141 20.29 -34.50 30.20
N GLN A 142 21.38 -35.25 29.98
CA GLN A 142 22.63 -34.69 29.47
C GLN A 142 22.49 -34.17 28.03
N ALA A 143 21.78 -34.88 27.15
CA ALA A 143 21.58 -34.47 25.76
C ALA A 143 20.67 -33.23 25.63
N LEU A 144 19.65 -33.11 26.48
CA LEU A 144 18.86 -31.88 26.65
C LEU A 144 19.76 -30.73 27.10
N GLN A 145 20.53 -30.92 28.18
CA GLN A 145 21.42 -29.90 28.73
C GLN A 145 22.43 -29.36 27.70
N ILE A 146 22.95 -30.23 26.82
CA ILE A 146 23.86 -29.84 25.73
C ILE A 146 23.14 -29.05 24.63
N GLY A 147 22.02 -29.56 24.10
CA GLY A 147 21.27 -28.89 23.02
C GLY A 147 20.74 -27.51 23.42
N VAL A 148 20.27 -27.40 24.67
CA VAL A 148 19.87 -26.14 25.31
C VAL A 148 21.03 -25.16 25.40
N LYS A 149 22.20 -25.61 25.89
CA LYS A 149 23.38 -24.75 26.00
C LYS A 149 23.84 -24.25 24.63
N GLN A 150 23.78 -25.11 23.61
CA GLN A 150 24.09 -24.74 22.24
C GLN A 150 23.09 -23.70 21.69
N PHE A 151 21.78 -23.91 21.83
CA PHE A 151 20.76 -22.96 21.36
C PHE A 151 20.97 -21.55 21.90
N ASN A 152 21.31 -21.43 23.19
CA ASN A 152 21.63 -20.14 23.83
C ASN A 152 22.99 -19.55 23.39
N GLN A 153 23.94 -20.38 22.95
CA GLN A 153 25.25 -19.92 22.44
C GLN A 153 25.20 -19.52 20.96
N ASP A 154 24.40 -20.21 20.15
CA ASP A 154 24.16 -19.95 18.73
C ASP A 154 23.28 -18.69 18.54
N SER A 155 22.51 -18.31 19.55
CA SER A 155 21.58 -17.17 19.55
C SER A 155 22.20 -15.78 19.78
N ILE A 156 23.50 -15.62 20.02
CA ILE A 156 24.08 -14.31 20.39
C ILE A 156 24.02 -13.27 19.25
N ALA A 157 23.67 -12.03 19.58
CA ALA A 157 23.69 -10.89 18.66
C ALA A 157 25.10 -10.39 18.36
N MET A 158 25.40 -10.22 17.06
CA MET A 158 26.67 -9.73 16.53
C MET A 158 26.41 -8.66 15.46
N SER A 159 27.22 -7.60 15.44
CA SER A 159 27.18 -6.56 14.40
C SER A 159 28.52 -6.49 13.66
N PHE A 160 28.51 -5.98 12.42
CA PHE A 160 29.55 -6.24 11.42
C PHE A 160 29.88 -5.01 10.57
N ILE A 161 31.17 -4.73 10.29
CA ILE A 161 31.64 -3.60 9.47
C ILE A 161 32.66 -4.07 8.42
N THR A 162 32.52 -3.61 7.17
CA THR A 162 33.32 -4.10 6.02
C THR A 162 34.57 -3.23 5.73
N VAL A 163 35.68 -3.85 5.31
CA VAL A 163 36.93 -3.10 4.94
C VAL A 163 36.86 -2.45 3.56
N LYS A 164 36.04 -2.99 2.65
CA LYS A 164 36.09 -2.66 1.21
C LYS A 164 35.67 -1.23 0.84
N GLU A 165 35.26 -0.47 1.85
CA GLU A 165 34.77 0.90 1.82
C GLU A 165 35.85 1.90 2.27
N MET A 166 37.05 1.42 2.65
CA MET A 166 38.11 2.24 3.25
C MET A 166 39.44 2.12 2.50
N THR A 167 39.62 2.94 1.47
CA THR A 167 40.95 3.44 1.08
C THR A 167 41.37 4.59 2.00
N LEU A 168 42.68 4.77 2.21
CA LEU A 168 43.27 5.71 3.19
C LEU A 168 43.10 7.22 2.89
N THR A 169 42.23 7.56 1.94
CA THR A 169 41.75 8.91 1.63
C THR A 169 40.29 8.81 1.22
N ASP A 170 39.43 9.60 1.86
CA ASP A 170 38.05 9.94 1.47
C ASP A 170 37.06 8.77 1.26
N ASP A 171 36.53 8.20 2.36
CA ASP A 171 35.09 8.23 2.69
C ASP A 171 34.81 7.67 4.12
N LEU A 172 34.86 8.52 5.16
CA LEU A 172 34.80 8.12 6.60
C LEU A 172 33.38 7.81 7.12
N ASN A 173 32.60 7.09 6.31
CA ASN A 173 31.22 7.49 6.09
C ASN A 173 30.24 6.34 5.88
N GLN A 174 30.73 5.16 5.50
CA GLN A 174 29.86 4.02 5.16
C GLN A 174 29.48 3.18 6.40
N LEU A 175 30.09 3.48 7.55
CA LEU A 175 29.87 2.91 8.89
C LEU A 175 28.41 3.06 9.36
N GLU A 176 27.77 1.93 9.69
CA GLU A 176 26.37 1.87 10.14
C GLU A 176 26.22 2.39 11.59
N PRO A 177 25.39 3.42 11.86
CA PRO A 177 25.17 3.94 13.22
C PRO A 177 24.57 2.91 14.19
N THR A 178 23.80 1.96 13.66
CA THR A 178 23.20 0.83 14.37
C THR A 178 24.21 0.00 15.14
N PHE A 179 25.45 -0.11 14.64
CA PHE A 179 26.56 -0.81 15.31
C PHE A 179 26.81 -0.25 16.72
N MET A 180 26.72 1.07 16.90
CA MET A 180 27.05 1.72 18.18
C MET A 180 25.87 1.94 19.12
N TYR A 181 24.62 1.62 18.75
CA TYR A 181 23.49 1.85 19.66
C TYR A 181 23.63 1.05 20.97
N THR A 182 24.29 -0.11 20.96
CA THR A 182 24.62 -0.87 22.18
C THR A 182 25.83 -0.31 22.95
N GLN A 183 26.82 0.28 22.28
CA GLN A 183 27.90 1.02 22.95
C GLN A 183 27.38 2.31 23.62
N LEU A 184 26.46 3.04 22.96
CA LEU A 184 25.76 4.16 23.57
C LEU A 184 24.99 3.73 24.81
N PHE A 185 24.19 2.65 24.71
CA PHE A 185 23.40 2.15 25.83
C PHE A 185 24.29 1.80 27.03
N LYS A 186 25.42 1.13 26.77
CA LYS A 186 26.47 0.83 27.77
C LYS A 186 27.10 2.09 28.38
N GLU A 187 27.50 3.09 27.59
CA GLU A 187 28.02 4.36 28.12
C GLU A 187 26.98 5.06 29.02
N ILE A 188 25.74 5.14 28.53
CA ILE A 188 24.62 5.76 29.21
C ILE A 188 24.27 5.05 30.54
N LEU A 189 24.29 3.71 30.59
CA LEU A 189 24.09 2.92 31.82
C LEU A 189 25.25 3.02 32.82
N LEU A 190 26.47 3.26 32.34
CA LEU A 190 27.66 3.43 33.19
C LEU A 190 27.75 4.84 33.80
N ASP A 191 27.17 5.86 33.14
CA ASP A 191 27.03 7.23 33.63
C ASP A 191 25.92 7.41 34.70
N MET A 192 25.22 6.35 35.09
CA MET A 192 24.08 6.38 36.04
C MET A 192 24.44 5.90 37.45
N GLU A 193 23.85 6.55 38.47
CA GLU A 193 23.90 6.11 39.87
C GLU A 193 22.58 5.41 40.25
N TYR A 194 22.67 4.31 41.02
CA TYR A 194 21.54 3.45 41.39
C TYR A 194 21.41 3.27 42.91
N GLY A 195 20.21 2.93 43.37
CA GLY A 195 19.92 2.60 44.77
C GLY A 195 18.95 1.41 44.90
N GLU A 196 18.68 0.97 46.13
CA GLU A 196 17.86 -0.23 46.43
C GLU A 196 16.46 -0.25 45.79
N GLN A 197 15.97 0.88 45.28
CA GLN A 197 14.65 1.01 44.68
C GLN A 197 14.57 0.33 43.29
N ALA A 198 15.65 0.35 42.49
CA ALA A 198 15.70 -0.28 41.18
C ALA A 198 15.49 -1.80 41.26
N ILE A 199 16.20 -2.47 42.18
CA ILE A 199 16.05 -3.91 42.47
C ILE A 199 14.58 -4.26 42.80
N LYS A 200 13.88 -3.41 43.55
CA LYS A 200 12.49 -3.60 43.97
C LYS A 200 11.50 -3.35 42.81
N GLN A 201 11.82 -2.44 41.90
CA GLN A 201 11.07 -2.23 40.64
C GLN A 201 11.21 -3.45 39.73
N PHE A 202 12.44 -3.93 39.48
CA PHE A 202 12.71 -5.14 38.70
C PHE A 202 11.98 -6.37 39.26
N ILE A 203 12.09 -6.61 40.56
CA ILE A 203 11.35 -7.70 41.24
C ILE A 203 9.83 -7.56 41.08
N THR A 204 9.30 -6.34 41.02
CA THR A 204 7.87 -6.09 40.79
C THR A 204 7.48 -6.34 39.33
N TYR A 205 8.32 -5.96 38.36
CA TYR A 205 8.18 -6.28 36.93
C TYR A 205 8.15 -7.82 36.74
N CYS A 206 9.13 -8.53 37.29
CA CYS A 206 9.20 -9.99 37.29
C CYS A 206 7.94 -10.67 37.87
N ARG A 207 7.36 -10.11 38.94
CA ARG A 207 6.12 -10.62 39.55
C ARG A 207 4.86 -10.28 38.74
N LYS A 208 4.88 -9.24 37.91
CA LYS A 208 3.73 -8.77 37.12
C LYS A 208 3.57 -9.53 35.80
N ASN A 209 4.68 -9.88 35.14
CA ASN A 209 4.65 -10.44 33.79
C ASN A 209 4.50 -11.98 33.73
N ASN A 210 4.37 -12.66 34.89
CA ASN A 210 4.21 -14.13 35.00
C ASN A 210 5.31 -14.99 34.35
N SER A 211 6.42 -14.41 33.88
CA SER A 211 7.48 -15.10 33.13
C SER A 211 8.32 -16.10 33.95
N LEU A 212 8.08 -16.22 35.26
CA LEU A 212 9.04 -16.77 36.21
C LEU A 212 8.40 -17.56 37.36
N SER A 213 9.09 -18.63 37.79
CA SER A 213 8.79 -19.33 39.04
C SER A 213 8.93 -18.38 40.24
N PRO A 214 7.88 -18.20 41.08
CA PRO A 214 7.92 -17.28 42.23
C PRO A 214 9.05 -17.57 43.21
N ILE A 215 9.46 -18.84 43.34
CA ILE A 215 10.55 -19.28 44.23
C ILE A 215 11.89 -18.64 43.82
N THR A 216 12.12 -18.45 42.53
CA THR A 216 13.36 -17.85 42.00
C THR A 216 13.40 -16.34 42.23
N ILE A 217 12.26 -15.65 42.01
CA ILE A 217 12.11 -14.22 42.32
C ILE A 217 12.33 -13.97 43.81
N ASP A 218 11.63 -14.71 44.67
CA ASP A 218 11.71 -14.61 46.13
C ASP A 218 13.11 -14.92 46.67
N ARG A 219 13.94 -15.61 45.89
CA ARG A 219 15.33 -15.87 46.23
C ARG A 219 16.25 -14.76 45.75
N PHE A 220 16.11 -14.25 44.53
CA PHE A 220 16.85 -13.07 44.05
C PHE A 220 16.65 -11.86 44.98
N GLU A 221 15.41 -11.56 45.37
CA GLU A 221 15.07 -10.48 46.30
C GLU A 221 15.80 -10.57 47.66
N LYS A 222 16.19 -11.77 48.11
CA LYS A 222 16.83 -12.03 49.42
C LYS A 222 18.34 -12.29 49.31
N GLU A 223 18.80 -12.85 48.20
CA GLU A 223 20.17 -13.33 47.98
C GLU A 223 20.94 -12.53 46.90
N TYR A 224 20.40 -11.42 46.38
CA TYR A 224 21.14 -10.55 45.45
C TYR A 224 22.41 -9.98 46.08
N GLN A 225 22.26 -9.12 47.09
CA GLN A 225 23.36 -8.40 47.76
C GLN A 225 24.46 -9.29 48.40
N PRO A 226 24.17 -10.50 48.94
CA PRO A 226 25.21 -11.42 49.42
C PRO A 226 26.05 -12.11 48.34
N GLN A 227 25.72 -11.97 47.05
CA GLN A 227 26.41 -12.61 45.92
C GLN A 227 26.89 -11.56 44.92
N SER A 228 27.76 -11.96 43.98
CA SER A 228 28.19 -11.07 42.90
C SER A 228 27.16 -11.07 41.75
N ALA A 229 27.11 -10.00 40.96
CA ALA A 229 26.32 -9.95 39.73
C ALA A 229 26.88 -10.91 38.68
N ILE A 230 28.21 -11.16 38.68
CA ILE A 230 28.83 -12.23 37.88
C ILE A 230 28.35 -13.62 38.33
N TRP A 231 28.19 -13.83 39.64
CA TRP A 231 27.60 -15.05 40.18
C TRP A 231 26.17 -15.19 39.67
N TRP A 232 25.32 -14.17 39.76
CA TRP A 232 23.95 -14.21 39.24
C TRP A 232 23.84 -14.33 37.71
N TYR A 233 24.74 -13.72 36.94
CA TYR A 233 24.81 -13.88 35.48
C TYR A 233 25.20 -15.30 35.07
N THR A 234 26.02 -15.97 35.88
CA THR A 234 26.41 -17.38 35.66
C THR A 234 25.58 -18.36 36.47
N TYR A 235 24.68 -17.88 37.33
CA TYR A 235 23.76 -18.69 38.10
C TYR A 235 22.58 -19.07 37.20
N PRO A 236 22.28 -20.36 37.02
CA PRO A 236 21.25 -20.82 36.10
C PRO A 236 19.85 -20.33 36.50
N THR A 237 19.50 -19.17 35.97
CA THR A 237 18.26 -18.43 36.19
C THR A 237 17.97 -17.56 34.98
N PHE A 238 16.76 -17.00 34.95
CA PHE A 238 16.29 -16.06 33.94
C PHE A 238 17.21 -14.86 33.70
N ILE A 239 18.01 -14.47 34.69
CA ILE A 239 18.93 -13.32 34.62
C ILE A 239 19.88 -13.41 33.43
N TYR A 240 20.33 -14.62 33.07
CA TYR A 240 21.15 -14.81 31.86
C TYR A 240 20.31 -14.72 30.58
N SER A 241 19.16 -15.40 30.53
CA SER A 241 18.35 -15.51 29.31
C SER A 241 17.70 -14.19 28.94
N GLU A 242 16.93 -13.59 29.85
CA GLU A 242 16.25 -12.30 29.67
C GLU A 242 17.23 -11.21 29.24
N LEU A 243 18.38 -11.09 29.90
CA LEU A 243 19.38 -10.08 29.54
C LEU A 243 19.97 -10.33 28.14
N ASN A 244 20.31 -11.58 27.80
CA ASN A 244 20.88 -11.89 26.49
C ASN A 244 19.86 -11.76 25.35
N ASP A 245 18.58 -12.06 25.61
CA ASP A 245 17.49 -11.89 24.65
C ASP A 245 17.13 -10.42 24.46
N ALA A 246 17.08 -9.63 25.53
CA ALA A 246 16.80 -8.21 25.46
C ALA A 246 17.92 -7.43 24.75
N LEU A 247 19.20 -7.70 25.07
CA LEU A 247 20.34 -7.14 24.35
C LEU A 247 20.41 -7.57 22.88
N ARG A 248 19.80 -8.71 22.53
CA ARG A 248 19.67 -9.22 21.16
C ARG A 248 18.56 -8.53 20.38
N SER A 249 17.39 -8.34 20.99
CA SER A 249 16.22 -7.70 20.37
C SER A 249 16.24 -6.17 20.45
N MET A 250 17.16 -5.59 21.23
CA MET A 250 17.11 -4.20 21.69
C MET A 250 15.81 -3.87 22.43
N ASP A 251 15.31 -4.83 23.22
CA ASP A 251 14.14 -4.61 24.07
C ASP A 251 14.48 -3.73 25.28
N GLY A 252 14.25 -2.44 25.10
CA GLY A 252 14.40 -1.44 26.15
C GLY A 252 13.59 -1.72 27.42
N ASP A 253 12.53 -2.54 27.43
CA ASP A 253 11.77 -2.77 28.68
C ASP A 253 12.59 -3.63 29.65
N ILE A 254 13.09 -4.77 29.16
CA ILE A 254 13.96 -5.65 29.96
C ILE A 254 15.31 -4.97 30.20
N ILE A 255 15.93 -4.30 29.20
CA ILE A 255 17.23 -3.63 29.40
C ILE A 255 17.12 -2.51 30.45
N ILE A 256 16.06 -1.68 30.42
CA ILE A 256 15.86 -0.62 31.43
C ILE A 256 15.50 -1.22 32.79
N ASN A 257 14.67 -2.26 32.88
CA ASN A 257 14.38 -2.89 34.17
C ASN A 257 15.56 -3.71 34.72
N MET A 258 16.58 -4.02 33.92
CA MET A 258 17.84 -4.67 34.32
C MET A 258 19.05 -3.71 34.35
N ASP A 259 18.81 -2.40 34.28
CA ASP A 259 19.82 -1.33 34.27
C ASP A 259 20.89 -1.47 35.36
N PHE A 260 20.45 -1.59 36.62
CA PHE A 260 21.29 -1.78 37.80
C PHE A 260 22.11 -3.06 37.70
N PHE A 261 21.54 -4.13 37.13
CA PHE A 261 22.19 -5.43 37.03
C PHE A 261 23.28 -5.41 35.95
N ILE A 262 23.02 -4.76 34.82
CA ILE A 262 24.00 -4.51 33.76
C ILE A 262 25.15 -3.67 34.31
N HIS A 263 24.83 -2.61 35.06
CA HIS A 263 25.82 -1.75 35.70
C HIS A 263 26.67 -2.49 36.74
N ASP A 264 26.06 -3.24 37.66
CA ASP A 264 26.76 -4.05 38.67
C ASP A 264 27.65 -5.12 38.02
N LEU A 265 27.17 -5.76 36.95
CA LEU A 265 27.92 -6.75 36.18
C LEU A 265 29.15 -6.12 35.50
N HIS A 266 29.00 -4.96 34.85
CA HIS A 266 30.13 -4.20 34.31
C HIS A 266 31.11 -3.75 35.40
N GLN A 267 30.62 -3.19 36.51
CA GLN A 267 31.47 -2.75 37.63
C GLN A 267 32.33 -3.90 38.15
N GLN A 268 31.75 -5.10 38.32
CA GLN A 268 32.48 -6.24 38.85
C GLN A 268 33.49 -6.82 37.84
N ILE A 269 33.16 -6.86 36.55
CA ILE A 269 34.13 -7.21 35.49
C ILE A 269 35.28 -6.19 35.48
N GLN A 270 35.00 -4.89 35.60
CA GLN A 270 36.00 -3.83 35.68
C GLN A 270 36.87 -3.91 36.94
N GLN A 271 36.28 -4.19 38.11
CA GLN A 271 37.02 -4.37 39.37
C GLN A 271 37.94 -5.60 39.32
N LEU A 272 37.46 -6.73 38.80
CA LEU A 272 38.28 -7.93 38.62
C LEU A 272 39.35 -7.73 37.55
N TYR A 273 39.06 -7.07 36.44
CA TYR A 273 40.04 -6.67 35.44
C TYR A 273 41.19 -5.87 36.08
N GLN A 274 40.89 -4.85 36.87
CA GLN A 274 41.91 -4.04 37.56
C GLN A 274 42.74 -4.84 38.57
N GLN A 275 42.15 -5.83 39.25
CA GLN A 275 42.89 -6.74 40.15
C GLN A 275 43.79 -7.70 39.35
N GLN A 276 43.29 -8.23 38.23
CA GLN A 276 43.91 -9.30 37.46
C GLN A 276 44.90 -8.80 36.39
N VAL A 277 44.81 -7.56 35.89
CA VAL A 277 45.63 -7.07 34.76
C VAL A 277 47.14 -7.24 34.96
N ASN A 278 47.61 -7.14 36.20
CA ASN A 278 49.02 -7.34 36.57
C ASN A 278 49.49 -8.81 36.50
N SER A 279 48.58 -9.79 36.64
CA SER A 279 48.90 -11.22 36.63
C SER A 279 49.17 -11.76 35.21
N TYR A 280 48.55 -11.15 34.19
CA TYR A 280 48.82 -11.46 32.78
C TYR A 280 50.20 -10.96 32.28
N HIS A 281 50.92 -10.20 33.12
CA HIS A 281 52.30 -9.73 32.85
C HIS A 281 52.49 -8.98 31.51
N GLY A 282 51.44 -8.34 30.98
CA GLY A 282 51.48 -7.64 29.69
C GLY A 282 51.74 -8.54 28.48
N LYS A 283 51.40 -9.83 28.56
CA LYS A 283 51.53 -10.77 27.43
C LYS A 283 50.18 -11.03 26.78
N PRO A 284 50.05 -10.90 25.45
CA PRO A 284 48.86 -11.34 24.76
C PRO A 284 48.62 -12.84 24.93
N PHE A 285 47.34 -13.22 25.03
CA PHE A 285 46.88 -14.61 25.14
C PHE A 285 45.69 -14.85 24.20
N ILE A 286 45.32 -16.11 23.99
CA ILE A 286 44.21 -16.49 23.12
C ILE A 286 43.09 -17.08 23.96
N VAL A 287 41.85 -16.69 23.66
CA VAL A 287 40.62 -17.34 24.15
C VAL A 287 39.80 -17.86 22.97
N TYR A 288 38.99 -18.88 23.23
CA TYR A 288 38.20 -19.60 22.25
C TYR A 288 36.72 -19.54 22.58
N ARG A 289 35.88 -19.52 21.54
CA ARG A 289 34.43 -19.67 21.62
C ARG A 289 33.92 -20.41 20.39
N GLY A 290 33.13 -21.45 20.59
CA GLY A 290 32.43 -22.14 19.51
C GLY A 290 30.94 -21.85 19.53
N GLN A 291 30.34 -21.74 18.35
CA GLN A 291 28.89 -21.62 18.13
C GLN A 291 28.56 -21.88 16.66
N GLY A 292 27.28 -22.08 16.36
CA GLY A 292 26.72 -21.96 15.02
C GLY A 292 26.56 -20.50 14.57
N LEU A 293 26.58 -20.31 13.24
CA LEU A 293 26.02 -19.17 12.53
C LEU A 293 25.12 -19.67 11.40
N LEU A 294 24.03 -18.95 11.10
CA LEU A 294 23.26 -19.20 9.88
C LEU A 294 24.12 -18.96 8.62
N LYS A 295 23.86 -19.70 7.54
CA LYS A 295 24.56 -19.53 6.24
C LYS A 295 24.37 -18.16 5.59
N SER A 296 23.37 -17.38 6.02
CA SER A 296 23.20 -15.95 5.71
C SER A 296 24.30 -15.09 6.34
N ASP A 297 24.58 -15.31 7.62
CA ASP A 297 25.39 -14.44 8.46
C ASP A 297 26.86 -14.84 8.42
N PHE A 298 27.16 -16.13 8.20
CA PHE A 298 28.49 -16.54 7.78
C PHE A 298 28.91 -15.88 6.44
N LYS A 299 27.98 -15.67 5.49
CA LYS A 299 28.26 -14.90 4.26
C LYS A 299 28.45 -13.40 4.51
N LYS A 300 28.00 -12.85 5.66
CA LYS A 300 28.37 -11.49 6.11
C LYS A 300 29.79 -11.53 6.69
N LEU A 301 30.06 -12.46 7.62
CA LEU A 301 31.37 -12.67 8.25
C LEU A 301 32.50 -12.88 7.22
N GLN A 302 32.25 -13.63 6.14
CA GLN A 302 33.19 -13.82 5.03
C GLN A 302 33.49 -12.55 4.22
N LYS A 303 32.59 -11.54 4.20
CA LYS A 303 32.82 -10.27 3.48
C LYS A 303 33.65 -9.28 4.30
N ILE A 304 33.56 -9.34 5.62
CA ILE A 304 34.17 -8.37 6.55
C ILE A 304 35.59 -8.74 6.99
N GLN A 305 36.28 -9.67 6.32
CA GLN A 305 37.65 -10.04 6.68
C GLN A 305 38.58 -8.79 6.69
N GLY A 306 39.24 -8.56 7.83
CA GLY A 306 40.03 -7.36 8.18
C GLY A 306 39.24 -6.24 8.88
N GLY A 307 37.90 -6.33 8.93
CA GLY A 307 36.97 -5.31 9.41
C GLY A 307 36.66 -5.44 10.89
N LEU A 308 35.66 -4.68 11.37
CA LEU A 308 35.24 -4.71 12.78
C LEU A 308 34.00 -5.59 12.96
N MET A 309 33.91 -6.23 14.13
CA MET A 309 32.80 -7.07 14.57
C MET A 309 32.58 -6.84 16.06
N SER A 310 31.35 -6.56 16.49
CA SER A 310 30.97 -6.52 17.91
C SER A 310 30.24 -7.78 18.34
N PHE A 311 30.48 -8.21 19.57
CA PHE A 311 29.52 -9.02 20.33
C PHE A 311 28.77 -8.08 21.25
N ASN A 312 27.46 -7.94 21.04
CA ASN A 312 26.67 -6.91 21.72
C ASN A 312 26.36 -7.30 23.19
N ASN A 313 26.38 -8.59 23.49
CA ASN A 313 26.11 -9.17 24.81
C ASN A 313 27.40 -9.38 25.63
N PHE A 314 27.27 -9.70 26.93
CA PHE A 314 28.40 -10.08 27.79
C PHE A 314 28.97 -11.45 27.36
N LEU A 315 30.13 -11.40 26.70
CA LEU A 315 30.72 -12.51 25.97
C LEU A 315 31.57 -13.42 26.88
N SER A 316 31.07 -14.63 27.17
CA SER A 316 31.87 -15.71 27.80
C SER A 316 32.68 -16.49 26.75
N THR A 317 33.94 -16.77 27.13
CA THR A 317 34.99 -17.45 26.34
C THR A 317 35.86 -18.32 27.27
N SER A 318 36.69 -19.21 26.69
CA SER A 318 37.54 -20.15 27.42
C SER A 318 38.99 -20.11 26.92
N ILE A 319 40.00 -20.19 27.80
CA ILE A 319 41.40 -20.35 27.35
C ILE A 319 41.63 -21.77 26.80
N ASP A 320 40.92 -22.78 27.32
CA ASP A 320 40.87 -24.11 26.69
C ASP A 320 40.09 -24.07 25.37
N LYS A 321 40.58 -24.84 24.39
CA LYS A 321 40.02 -24.98 23.04
C LYS A 321 39.05 -26.15 22.91
N GLU A 322 39.19 -27.22 23.70
CA GLU A 322 38.45 -28.47 23.46
C GLU A 322 36.93 -28.28 23.62
N MET A 323 36.50 -27.70 24.75
CA MET A 323 35.08 -27.45 25.02
C MET A 323 34.43 -26.47 24.01
N PRO A 324 35.06 -25.33 23.65
CA PRO A 324 34.61 -24.51 22.52
C PRO A 324 34.54 -25.23 21.18
N LEU A 325 35.53 -26.05 20.81
CA LEU A 325 35.54 -26.76 19.53
C LEU A 325 34.34 -27.70 19.40
N ALA A 326 33.97 -28.42 20.47
CA ALA A 326 32.83 -29.32 20.47
C ALA A 326 31.48 -28.63 20.12
N PHE A 327 31.27 -27.38 20.57
CA PHE A 327 30.07 -26.62 20.21
C PHE A 327 30.06 -26.22 18.73
N ALA A 328 31.20 -25.78 18.19
CA ALA A 328 31.34 -25.48 16.76
C ALA A 328 31.13 -26.76 15.89
N GLU A 329 31.70 -27.89 16.31
CA GLU A 329 31.53 -29.17 15.61
C GLU A 329 30.07 -29.65 15.64
N SER A 330 29.37 -29.52 16.77
CA SER A 330 27.93 -29.83 16.87
C SER A 330 27.09 -28.98 15.90
N ALA A 331 27.30 -27.66 15.87
CA ALA A 331 26.61 -26.76 14.94
C ALA A 331 26.91 -27.07 13.46
N SER A 332 28.09 -27.58 13.13
CA SER A 332 28.47 -27.95 11.75
C SER A 332 27.72 -29.16 11.18
N THR A 333 26.83 -29.80 11.96
CA THR A 333 25.94 -30.88 11.50
C THR A 333 24.60 -30.39 10.92
N ARG A 334 24.23 -29.13 11.18
CA ARG A 334 22.92 -28.54 10.83
C ARG A 334 22.87 -28.04 9.38
N PRO A 335 21.89 -28.47 8.53
CA PRO A 335 21.82 -28.07 7.11
C PRO A 335 21.68 -26.56 6.84
N ASP A 336 21.21 -25.78 7.81
CA ASP A 336 21.01 -24.32 7.76
C ASP A 336 22.23 -23.51 8.25
N MET A 337 23.15 -24.13 8.99
CA MET A 337 24.21 -23.44 9.74
C MET A 337 25.65 -23.75 9.29
N VAL A 338 26.59 -23.02 9.88
CA VAL A 338 28.03 -23.21 9.79
C VAL A 338 28.58 -23.16 11.21
N GLY A 339 29.33 -24.18 11.61
CA GLY A 339 30.04 -24.21 12.89
C GLY A 339 31.26 -23.31 12.86
N ILE A 340 31.35 -22.37 13.80
CA ILE A 340 32.43 -21.39 13.91
C ILE A 340 33.15 -21.54 15.23
N LEU A 341 34.46 -21.76 15.16
CA LEU A 341 35.36 -21.58 16.30
C LEU A 341 36.06 -20.22 16.20
N PHE A 342 35.61 -19.25 16.99
CA PHE A 342 36.33 -18.01 17.19
C PHE A 342 37.60 -18.26 18.01
N SER A 343 38.71 -17.64 17.58
CA SER A 343 40.04 -17.72 18.18
C SER A 343 40.54 -16.29 18.39
N MET A 344 40.30 -15.75 19.59
CA MET A 344 40.40 -14.33 19.89
C MET A 344 41.74 -14.01 20.57
N SER A 345 42.56 -13.16 19.93
CA SER A 345 43.81 -12.63 20.48
C SER A 345 43.52 -11.44 21.38
N ILE A 346 43.92 -11.53 22.65
CA ILE A 346 43.63 -10.57 23.71
C ILE A 346 44.95 -9.96 24.19
N ASP A 347 45.15 -8.66 23.99
CA ASP A 347 46.22 -7.92 24.69
C ASP A 347 45.67 -7.34 26.01
N PRO A 348 46.14 -7.79 27.18
CA PRO A 348 45.69 -7.27 28.48
C PRO A 348 46.05 -5.79 28.72
N CYS A 349 46.92 -5.20 27.90
CA CYS A 349 47.28 -3.78 28.00
C CYS A 349 46.18 -2.83 27.50
N LEU A 350 45.19 -3.35 26.75
CA LEU A 350 44.07 -2.56 26.22
C LEU A 350 43.02 -2.27 27.30
N LYS A 351 43.02 -1.03 27.79
CA LYS A 351 42.13 -0.57 28.87
C LYS A 351 40.69 -0.25 28.44
N SER A 352 40.43 -0.27 27.13
CA SER A 352 39.15 0.08 26.48
C SER A 352 38.02 -0.89 26.83
N THR A 353 38.34 -2.19 26.79
CA THR A 353 37.38 -3.27 26.99
C THR A 353 37.76 -4.09 28.23
N PRO A 354 37.04 -3.95 29.35
CA PRO A 354 37.31 -4.77 30.52
C PRO A 354 36.82 -6.21 30.33
N PHE A 355 37.65 -7.13 30.76
CA PHE A 355 37.41 -8.57 30.81
C PHE A 355 38.02 -9.15 32.08
N ALA A 356 37.45 -10.23 32.60
CA ALA A 356 37.96 -10.88 33.80
C ALA A 356 37.92 -12.40 33.68
N SER A 357 38.88 -13.08 34.29
CA SER A 357 38.67 -14.48 34.66
C SER A 357 37.68 -14.52 35.81
N ILE A 358 36.56 -15.22 35.57
CA ILE A 358 35.43 -15.28 36.50
C ILE A 358 35.42 -16.53 37.38
N ARG A 359 36.45 -17.38 37.27
CA ARG A 359 36.59 -18.67 37.97
C ARG A 359 36.30 -18.63 39.48
N GLU A 360 36.67 -17.55 40.18
CA GLU A 360 36.51 -17.43 41.65
C GLU A 360 35.19 -16.78 42.08
N VAL A 361 34.39 -16.30 41.12
CA VAL A 361 33.12 -15.58 41.35
C VAL A 361 31.93 -16.15 40.59
N SER A 362 32.14 -17.00 39.58
CA SER A 362 31.07 -17.63 38.81
C SER A 362 30.46 -18.80 39.56
N TYR A 363 29.16 -19.03 39.40
CA TYR A 363 28.48 -20.12 40.08
C TYR A 363 29.06 -21.49 39.72
N PHE A 364 29.38 -21.70 38.44
CA PHE A 364 29.88 -22.98 37.95
C PHE A 364 31.36 -23.25 38.26
N ASN A 365 32.13 -22.25 38.71
CA ASN A 365 33.58 -22.36 38.99
C ASN A 365 34.39 -22.97 37.84
N ILE A 366 34.01 -22.68 36.59
CA ILE A 366 34.63 -23.26 35.39
C ILE A 366 36.10 -22.81 35.32
N PRO A 367 37.07 -23.74 35.18
CA PRO A 367 38.46 -23.38 34.93
C PRO A 367 38.59 -22.55 33.67
N ASP A 368 39.43 -21.51 33.73
CA ASP A 368 39.90 -20.75 32.56
C ASP A 368 38.80 -20.06 31.72
N GLU A 369 37.62 -19.85 32.31
CA GLU A 369 36.56 -19.00 31.75
C GLU A 369 36.92 -17.51 31.89
N ILE A 370 36.83 -16.78 30.78
CA ILE A 370 37.01 -15.32 30.69
C ILE A 370 35.69 -14.70 30.21
N LEU A 371 35.16 -13.77 31.00
CA LEU A 371 33.96 -12.99 30.69
C LEU A 371 34.35 -11.56 30.27
N PHE A 372 33.85 -11.13 29.13
CA PHE A 372 34.00 -9.78 28.60
C PHE A 372 32.75 -8.92 28.87
N SER A 373 32.98 -7.62 29.01
CA SER A 373 31.97 -6.56 28.94
C SER A 373 31.00 -6.72 27.74
N MET A 374 29.74 -6.28 27.89
CA MET A 374 28.86 -6.04 26.74
C MET A 374 29.50 -5.07 25.72
N HIS A 375 29.03 -5.14 24.48
CA HIS A 375 29.60 -4.46 23.31
C HIS A 375 31.15 -4.52 23.31
N THR A 376 31.68 -5.73 23.13
CA THR A 376 33.12 -5.95 22.94
C THR A 376 33.42 -6.05 21.44
N ILE A 377 34.41 -5.28 20.97
CA ILE A 377 34.73 -5.14 19.54
C ILE A 377 36.05 -5.84 19.20
N PHE A 378 36.01 -6.65 18.16
CA PHE A 378 37.16 -7.34 17.58
C PHE A 378 37.38 -6.93 16.13
N ARG A 379 38.65 -6.96 15.70
CA ARG A 379 39.02 -6.94 14.29
C ARG A 379 39.04 -8.36 13.75
N VAL A 380 38.42 -8.59 12.59
CA VAL A 380 38.27 -9.93 12.00
C VAL A 380 39.54 -10.32 11.26
N GLY A 381 40.25 -11.33 11.79
CA GLY A 381 41.46 -11.91 11.21
C GLY A 381 41.15 -12.92 10.07
N ALA A 382 41.98 -13.95 9.92
CA ALA A 382 41.78 -14.93 8.87
C ALA A 382 40.64 -15.93 9.19
N ILE A 383 39.81 -16.19 8.18
CA ILE A 383 38.77 -17.21 8.21
C ILE A 383 39.31 -18.46 7.50
N LYS A 384 39.40 -19.58 8.23
CA LYS A 384 40.09 -20.81 7.81
C LYS A 384 39.13 -22.00 7.95
N GLN A 385 38.93 -22.78 6.90
CA GLN A 385 38.12 -24.01 6.99
C GLN A 385 38.84 -25.05 7.87
N MET A 386 38.08 -25.78 8.70
CA MET A 386 38.60 -26.83 9.57
C MET A 386 38.19 -28.21 9.06
N ASN A 387 39.18 -29.10 8.97
CA ASN A 387 39.01 -30.50 8.55
C ASN A 387 38.39 -30.64 7.13
N ASN A 388 38.05 -31.86 6.74
CA ASN A 388 37.32 -32.13 5.48
C ASN A 388 35.81 -31.87 5.59
N ASN A 389 35.34 -31.16 6.63
CA ASN A 389 33.95 -30.73 6.74
C ASN A 389 33.75 -29.40 6.01
N ASN A 390 32.75 -29.31 5.14
CA ASN A 390 32.42 -28.09 4.38
C ASN A 390 31.60 -27.06 5.19
N GLN A 391 31.34 -27.32 6.48
CA GLN A 391 30.52 -26.47 7.34
C GLN A 391 31.18 -26.15 8.70
N LEU A 392 32.51 -26.30 8.82
CA LEU A 392 33.27 -25.97 10.04
C LEU A 392 34.45 -25.02 9.73
N TYR A 393 34.55 -23.90 10.45
CA TYR A 393 35.59 -22.88 10.22
C TYR A 393 36.16 -22.33 11.54
N GLN A 394 37.47 -22.06 11.55
CA GLN A 394 38.12 -21.24 12.57
C GLN A 394 38.14 -19.78 12.08
N VAL A 395 37.76 -18.85 12.94
CA VAL A 395 37.77 -17.40 12.68
C VAL A 395 38.71 -16.76 13.69
N GLU A 396 39.83 -16.23 13.21
CA GLU A 396 40.74 -15.45 14.05
C GLU A 396 40.12 -14.07 14.30
N LEU A 397 40.19 -13.59 15.55
CA LEU A 397 39.73 -12.28 15.99
C LEU A 397 40.85 -11.61 16.80
N GLU A 398 40.91 -10.28 16.82
CA GLU A 398 41.88 -9.49 17.59
C GLU A 398 41.18 -8.37 18.35
N LEU A 399 41.39 -8.27 19.67
CA LEU A 399 40.71 -7.27 20.51
C LEU A 399 41.15 -5.85 20.13
N THR A 400 40.20 -4.91 20.02
CA THR A 400 40.46 -3.55 19.54
C THR A 400 40.61 -2.50 20.65
N SER A 401 41.37 -1.44 20.36
CA SER A 401 41.64 -0.32 21.26
C SER A 401 40.75 0.89 20.94
N ASP A 402 40.55 1.79 21.92
CA ASP A 402 39.89 3.09 21.68
C ASP A 402 40.70 4.00 20.75
N ASP A 403 42.01 3.74 20.60
CA ASP A 403 42.90 4.38 19.64
C ASP A 403 42.72 3.85 18.20
N ASP A 404 41.87 2.85 17.98
CA ASP A 404 41.51 2.42 16.62
C ASP A 404 40.74 3.55 15.91
N GLN A 405 41.35 4.07 14.85
CA GLN A 405 40.84 5.24 14.11
C GLN A 405 39.42 5.03 13.57
N GLN A 406 39.01 3.79 13.26
CA GLN A 406 37.67 3.47 12.76
C GLN A 406 36.64 3.53 13.89
N LEU A 407 36.97 2.97 15.06
CA LEU A 407 36.13 3.01 16.24
C LEU A 407 35.97 4.43 16.77
N ARG A 408 37.08 5.16 16.95
CA ARG A 408 37.07 6.50 17.53
C ARG A 408 36.19 7.50 16.76
N LEU A 409 36.33 7.54 15.42
CA LEU A 409 35.53 8.43 14.57
C LEU A 409 34.02 8.12 14.64
N LEU A 410 33.68 6.84 14.78
CA LEU A 410 32.30 6.37 14.92
C LEU A 410 31.72 6.75 16.30
N THR A 411 32.53 6.61 17.35
CA THR A 411 32.18 6.98 18.73
C THR A 411 32.00 8.50 18.87
N ASP A 412 32.94 9.30 18.39
CA ASP A 412 32.93 10.77 18.58
C ASP A 412 31.70 11.40 17.89
N ARG A 413 31.37 10.99 16.64
CA ARG A 413 30.14 11.42 15.91
C ARG A 413 28.87 11.17 16.73
N ILE A 414 28.75 9.99 17.32
CA ILE A 414 27.51 9.52 17.96
C ILE A 414 27.38 10.07 19.39
N ARG A 415 28.49 10.46 20.03
CA ARG A 415 28.50 11.27 21.26
C ARG A 415 28.05 12.71 21.04
N GLU A 416 28.38 13.34 19.91
CA GLU A 416 27.83 14.66 19.55
C GLU A 416 26.29 14.61 19.43
N GLU A 417 25.76 13.62 18.71
CA GLU A 417 24.32 13.41 18.53
C GLU A 417 23.54 13.07 19.81
N THR A 418 24.22 12.57 20.85
CA THR A 418 23.64 12.19 22.15
C THR A 418 24.16 13.03 23.31
N SER A 419 24.58 14.27 23.04
CA SER A 419 25.04 15.20 24.06
C SER A 419 23.88 15.72 24.93
N ASP A 420 23.98 15.50 26.24
CA ASP A 420 23.09 16.00 27.29
C ASP A 420 23.77 15.91 28.67
N ASN A 421 23.19 16.60 29.67
CA ASN A 421 23.82 16.80 30.98
C ASN A 421 23.81 15.56 31.89
N THR A 422 22.97 14.56 31.63
CA THR A 422 22.82 13.35 32.47
C THR A 422 22.55 12.11 31.62
N GLY A 423 23.00 10.92 32.06
CA GLY A 423 22.77 9.65 31.34
C GLY A 423 21.29 9.41 31.03
N TRP A 424 20.39 9.69 31.98
CA TRP A 424 18.94 9.53 31.80
C TRP A 424 18.35 10.41 30.69
N GLN A 425 18.81 11.65 30.54
CA GLN A 425 18.39 12.54 29.44
C GLN A 425 18.92 12.02 28.08
N ARG A 426 20.17 11.54 28.04
CA ARG A 426 20.77 10.90 26.85
C ARG A 426 19.97 9.65 26.42
N LEU A 427 19.53 8.83 27.38
CA LEU A 427 18.69 7.65 27.12
C LEU A 427 17.35 8.05 26.49
N GLY A 428 16.63 9.01 27.08
CA GLY A 428 15.33 9.46 26.56
C GLY A 428 15.41 10.05 25.14
N LYS A 429 16.48 10.78 24.82
CA LYS A 429 16.76 11.24 23.44
C LYS A 429 17.05 10.08 22.49
N LEU A 430 17.80 9.07 22.93
CA LEU A 430 18.08 7.88 22.11
C LEU A 430 16.80 7.08 21.82
N LEU A 431 15.97 6.83 22.84
CA LEU A 431 14.67 6.14 22.71
C LEU A 431 13.74 6.84 21.71
N LEU A 432 13.64 8.18 21.78
CA LEU A 432 12.94 8.99 20.77
C LEU A 432 13.53 8.80 19.36
N LYS A 433 14.86 8.82 19.21
CA LYS A 433 15.55 8.72 17.91
C LYS A 433 15.43 7.34 17.25
N ILE A 434 15.26 6.27 18.03
CA ILE A 434 15.05 4.90 17.51
C ILE A 434 13.57 4.50 17.39
N GLY A 435 12.64 5.43 17.65
CA GLY A 435 11.19 5.19 17.54
C GLY A 435 10.53 4.47 18.73
N GLN A 436 11.22 4.28 19.85
CA GLN A 436 10.68 3.65 21.06
C GLN A 436 9.91 4.66 21.94
N PHE A 437 8.89 5.31 21.36
CA PHE A 437 8.20 6.46 21.96
C PHE A 437 7.58 6.17 23.34
N ASN A 438 6.90 5.03 23.51
CA ASN A 438 6.27 4.67 24.79
C ASN A 438 7.30 4.52 25.91
N LYS A 439 8.50 4.02 25.61
CA LYS A 439 9.58 3.82 26.58
C LYS A 439 10.21 5.15 26.98
N ALA A 440 10.28 6.11 26.05
CA ALA A 440 10.61 7.49 26.35
C ALA A 440 9.52 8.17 27.22
N GLU A 441 8.23 7.86 27.02
CA GLU A 441 7.13 8.33 27.88
C GLU A 441 7.31 7.87 29.34
N GLU A 442 7.47 6.56 29.55
CA GLU A 442 7.66 5.97 30.88
C GLU A 442 8.91 6.55 31.58
N LEU A 443 10.04 6.63 30.87
CA LEU A 443 11.27 7.20 31.40
C LEU A 443 11.11 8.67 31.81
N TYR A 444 10.60 9.54 30.93
CA TYR A 444 10.46 10.96 31.27
C TYR A 444 9.42 11.23 32.36
N ASN A 445 8.38 10.38 32.49
CA ASN A 445 7.45 10.43 33.62
C ASN A 445 8.15 10.07 34.95
N VAL A 446 8.96 9.02 34.98
CA VAL A 446 9.73 8.64 36.18
C VAL A 446 10.72 9.73 36.59
N LEU A 447 11.43 10.34 35.63
CA LEU A 447 12.35 11.45 35.90
C LEU A 447 11.62 12.70 36.43
N LEU A 448 10.42 12.99 35.88
CA LEU A 448 9.56 14.08 36.31
C LEU A 448 9.03 13.90 37.75
N GLU A 449 8.71 12.67 38.16
CA GLU A 449 8.31 12.37 39.54
C GLU A 449 9.48 12.45 40.52
N GLN A 450 10.71 12.15 40.08
CA GLN A 450 11.90 12.12 40.93
C GLN A 450 12.56 13.49 41.12
N THR A 451 12.56 14.37 40.11
CA THR A 451 13.22 15.68 40.24
C THR A 451 12.43 16.65 41.12
N SER A 452 13.16 17.43 41.91
CA SER A 452 12.61 18.56 42.66
C SER A 452 12.93 19.92 42.02
N ASP A 453 13.82 19.98 41.03
CA ASP A 453 14.20 21.21 40.34
C ASP A 453 13.18 21.60 39.26
N GLU A 454 12.78 22.87 39.21
CA GLU A 454 11.77 23.35 38.27
C GLU A 454 12.34 23.50 36.83
N GLY A 455 13.63 23.80 36.67
CA GLY A 455 14.27 23.86 35.35
C GLY A 455 14.36 22.48 34.70
N GLU A 456 14.71 21.44 35.47
CA GLU A 456 14.67 20.06 35.01
C GLU A 456 13.24 19.63 34.64
N LYS A 457 12.22 19.97 35.45
CA LYS A 457 10.81 19.68 35.11
C LYS A 457 10.39 20.34 33.80
N ALA A 458 10.81 21.59 33.54
CA ALA A 458 10.53 22.24 32.26
C ALA A 458 11.16 21.49 31.07
N LEU A 459 12.37 20.96 31.24
CA LEU A 459 13.01 20.11 30.23
C LEU A 459 12.27 18.78 30.04
N TYR A 460 11.92 18.06 31.12
CA TYR A 460 11.19 16.80 31.03
C TYR A 460 9.79 16.96 30.44
N TYR A 461 9.05 18.02 30.81
CA TYR A 461 7.79 18.37 30.19
C TYR A 461 7.94 18.69 28.69
N ASN A 462 9.00 19.40 28.28
CA ASN A 462 9.29 19.61 26.85
C ASN A 462 9.59 18.29 26.11
N GLN A 463 10.26 17.32 26.74
CA GLN A 463 10.49 16.02 26.13
C GLN A 463 9.22 15.15 26.08
N LEU A 464 8.37 15.15 27.11
CA LEU A 464 7.06 14.49 27.08
C LEU A 464 6.14 15.09 26.01
N GLY A 465 6.20 16.42 25.80
CA GLY A 465 5.56 17.07 24.66
C GLY A 465 6.04 16.53 23.31
N SER A 466 7.34 16.25 23.20
CA SER A 466 7.94 15.62 22.01
C SER A 466 7.50 14.16 21.84
N VAL A 467 7.47 13.36 22.91
CA VAL A 467 6.98 11.98 22.89
C VAL A 467 5.55 11.94 22.36
N HIS A 468 4.63 12.68 22.96
CA HIS A 468 3.24 12.70 22.53
C HIS A 468 3.04 13.28 21.12
N SER A 469 3.85 14.25 20.69
CA SER A 469 3.84 14.75 19.31
C SER A 469 4.25 13.69 18.27
N ASN A 470 5.04 12.68 18.67
CA ASN A 470 5.43 11.55 17.84
C ASN A 470 4.59 10.27 18.07
N GLN A 471 3.70 10.27 19.07
CA GLN A 471 2.63 9.27 19.24
C GLN A 471 1.30 9.68 18.60
N GLY A 472 1.18 10.92 18.10
CA GLY A 472 -0.08 11.47 17.58
C GLY A 472 -1.01 12.07 18.65
N ASP A 473 -0.60 12.05 19.93
CA ASP A 473 -1.36 12.55 21.08
C ASP A 473 -1.25 14.10 21.19
N TYR A 474 -1.68 14.82 20.15
CA TYR A 474 -1.41 16.25 19.99
C TYR A 474 -1.96 17.15 21.11
N GLU A 475 -3.11 16.81 21.71
CA GLU A 475 -3.64 17.57 22.85
C GLU A 475 -2.77 17.42 24.11
N LYS A 476 -2.27 16.20 24.40
CA LYS A 476 -1.28 16.00 25.47
C LYS A 476 0.01 16.75 25.16
N ALA A 477 0.48 16.68 23.91
CA ALA A 477 1.72 17.34 23.49
C ALA A 477 1.67 18.85 23.77
N ILE A 478 0.58 19.52 23.41
CA ILE A 478 0.36 20.94 23.74
C ILE A 478 0.34 21.16 25.25
N TRP A 479 -0.42 20.37 26.02
CA TRP A 479 -0.49 20.51 27.48
C TRP A 479 0.89 20.44 28.15
N TYR A 480 1.73 19.49 27.70
CA TYR A 480 3.09 19.32 28.18
C TYR A 480 4.02 20.50 27.80
N TYR A 481 3.96 20.97 26.55
CA TYR A 481 4.72 22.16 26.16
C TYR A 481 4.24 23.43 26.88
N GLU A 482 2.94 23.59 27.14
CA GLU A 482 2.38 24.68 27.93
C GLU A 482 2.82 24.61 29.40
N LYS A 483 2.96 23.42 29.98
CA LYS A 483 3.51 23.23 31.34
C LYS A 483 5.00 23.59 31.42
N ALA A 484 5.81 23.22 30.43
CA ALA A 484 7.19 23.68 30.33
C ALA A 484 7.27 25.22 30.20
N LEU A 485 6.42 25.81 29.34
CA LEU A 485 6.34 27.25 29.11
C LEU A 485 5.89 28.03 30.35
N GLU A 486 4.94 27.50 31.12
CA GLU A 486 4.49 28.04 32.41
C GLU A 486 5.60 28.10 33.46
N ILE A 487 6.58 27.20 33.41
CA ILE A 487 7.70 27.17 34.36
C ILE A 487 8.83 28.08 33.89
N GLU A 488 9.20 28.02 32.60
CA GLU A 488 10.22 28.89 32.01
C GLU A 488 9.86 30.37 32.13
N HIS A 489 8.59 30.75 31.99
CA HIS A 489 8.13 32.13 32.26
C HIS A 489 8.24 32.58 33.72
N LYS A 490 8.46 31.68 34.68
CA LYS A 490 8.67 31.99 36.11
C LYS A 490 10.15 31.93 36.49
N ALA A 491 10.90 30.98 35.93
CA ALA A 491 12.30 30.72 36.26
C ALA A 491 13.27 31.64 35.49
N SER A 492 12.98 31.91 34.21
CA SER A 492 13.89 32.55 33.29
C SER A 492 13.49 34.01 32.97
N PRO A 493 14.44 34.89 32.59
CA PRO A 493 14.10 36.19 32.01
C PRO A 493 13.18 36.03 30.78
N SER A 494 12.36 37.03 30.49
CA SER A 494 11.40 37.05 29.36
C SER A 494 12.04 37.11 27.96
N SER A 495 13.30 36.69 27.85
CA SER A 495 14.19 36.72 26.69
C SER A 495 15.09 35.49 26.64
N HIS A 496 14.77 34.40 27.35
CA HIS A 496 15.58 33.18 27.35
C HIS A 496 15.32 32.33 26.09
N PRO A 497 16.35 31.73 25.44
CA PRO A 497 16.19 31.03 24.16
C PRO A 497 15.21 29.85 24.18
N SER A 498 15.10 29.13 25.30
CA SER A 498 14.19 27.97 25.44
C SER A 498 12.71 28.34 25.23
N LEU A 499 12.30 29.56 25.55
CA LEU A 499 10.95 30.07 25.25
C LEU A 499 10.66 30.07 23.74
N ALA A 500 11.66 30.39 22.90
CA ALA A 500 11.51 30.32 21.44
C ALA A 500 11.43 28.87 20.93
N THR A 501 12.15 27.94 21.57
CA THR A 501 12.04 26.50 21.28
C THR A 501 10.64 25.98 21.63
N LEU A 502 10.11 26.33 22.81
CA LEU A 502 8.76 25.96 23.24
C LEU A 502 7.67 26.53 22.32
N TYR A 503 7.78 27.80 21.93
CA TYR A 503 6.87 28.38 20.93
C TYR A 503 6.97 27.70 19.55
N ASN A 504 8.17 27.34 19.09
CA ASN A 504 8.33 26.55 17.86
C ASN A 504 7.71 25.15 17.97
N ASN A 505 7.84 24.49 19.12
CA ASN A 505 7.27 23.16 19.37
C ASN A 505 5.73 23.20 19.40
N ILE A 506 5.14 24.16 20.11
CA ILE A 506 3.69 24.40 20.13
C ILE A 506 3.16 24.75 18.73
N GLY A 507 3.89 25.61 17.99
CA GLY A 507 3.57 25.93 16.60
C GLY A 507 3.59 24.71 15.68
N SER A 508 4.53 23.79 15.90
CA SER A 508 4.64 22.51 15.18
C SER A 508 3.43 21.60 15.41
N VAL A 509 2.99 21.46 16.67
CA VAL A 509 1.79 20.66 16.98
C VAL A 509 0.53 21.30 16.38
N TYR A 510 0.35 22.62 16.48
CA TYR A 510 -0.80 23.27 15.82
C TYR A 510 -0.76 23.16 14.29
N ASN A 511 0.43 23.09 13.67
CA ASN A 511 0.56 22.82 12.24
C ASN A 511 0.18 21.36 11.90
N LYS A 512 0.61 20.38 12.71
CA LYS A 512 0.16 18.97 12.62
C LYS A 512 -1.34 18.80 12.84
N MET A 513 -1.98 19.69 13.61
CA MET A 513 -3.43 19.72 13.85
C MET A 513 -4.22 20.59 12.85
N GLY A 514 -3.61 21.08 11.75
CA GLY A 514 -4.30 21.89 10.76
C GLY A 514 -4.77 23.28 11.25
N GLU A 515 -4.42 23.66 12.48
CA GLU A 515 -4.81 24.91 13.14
C GLU A 515 -3.84 26.05 12.76
N TYR A 516 -3.66 26.23 11.45
CA TYR A 516 -2.62 27.09 10.87
C TYR A 516 -2.55 28.53 11.41
N PRO A 517 -3.66 29.22 11.76
CA PRO A 517 -3.59 30.55 12.39
C PRO A 517 -2.94 30.53 13.79
N LYS A 518 -3.12 29.45 14.57
CA LYS A 518 -2.43 29.27 15.85
C LYS A 518 -0.96 28.95 15.61
N ALA A 519 -0.65 28.06 14.66
CA ALA A 519 0.72 27.72 14.28
C ALA A 519 1.53 28.98 13.89
N LEU A 520 0.99 29.81 12.99
CA LEU A 520 1.59 31.11 12.63
C LEU A 520 1.79 32.00 13.86
N SER A 521 0.78 32.19 14.71
CA SER A 521 0.91 33.04 15.91
C SER A 521 2.00 32.57 16.87
N TYR A 522 2.23 31.26 17.00
CA TYR A 522 3.31 30.73 17.83
C TYR A 522 4.69 30.83 17.16
N TYR A 523 4.81 30.55 15.86
CA TYR A 523 6.06 30.76 15.13
C TYR A 523 6.46 32.25 15.02
N GLU A 524 5.49 33.16 14.90
CA GLU A 524 5.72 34.61 14.91
C GLU A 524 6.22 35.10 16.28
N LYS A 525 5.69 34.57 17.40
CA LYS A 525 6.24 34.83 18.75
C LYS A 525 7.67 34.32 18.90
N ALA A 526 7.97 33.11 18.39
CA ALA A 526 9.32 32.55 18.43
C ALA A 526 10.31 33.42 17.64
N LEU A 527 9.91 33.85 16.43
CA LEU A 527 10.69 34.74 15.57
C LEU A 527 10.89 36.13 16.20
N GLU A 528 9.83 36.75 16.74
CA GLU A 528 9.91 38.07 17.38
C GLU A 528 10.81 38.04 18.62
N LEU A 529 10.80 36.94 19.38
CA LEU A 529 11.69 36.73 20.51
C LEU A 529 13.14 36.60 20.05
N GLN A 530 13.40 35.70 19.09
CA GLN A 530 14.74 35.49 18.52
C GLN A 530 15.33 36.78 17.91
N GLN A 531 14.53 37.58 17.20
CA GLN A 531 14.96 38.86 16.63
C GLN A 531 15.38 39.91 17.67
N LYS A 532 14.97 39.78 18.94
CA LYS A 532 15.37 40.67 20.04
C LYS A 532 16.67 40.25 20.73
N ILE A 533 17.03 38.96 20.65
CA ILE A 533 18.18 38.38 21.38
C ILE A 533 19.34 37.92 20.49
N LEU A 534 19.09 37.65 19.21
CA LEU A 534 20.07 37.10 18.28
C LEU A 534 20.43 38.10 17.17
N PRO A 535 21.66 38.06 16.61
CA PRO A 535 22.01 38.80 15.40
C PRO A 535 21.07 38.50 14.23
N SER A 536 20.87 39.47 13.33
CA SER A 536 19.93 39.37 12.20
C SER A 536 20.27 38.29 11.16
N ASN A 537 21.42 37.63 11.29
CA ASN A 537 21.89 36.51 10.47
C ASN A 537 22.02 35.19 11.27
N HIS A 538 21.51 35.09 12.50
CA HIS A 538 21.63 33.87 13.30
C HIS A 538 20.85 32.68 12.69
N PRO A 539 21.40 31.44 12.67
CA PRO A 539 20.75 30.28 12.06
C PRO A 539 19.30 30.01 12.54
N ASP A 540 19.02 30.20 13.83
CA ASP A 540 17.69 30.03 14.43
C ASP A 540 16.60 30.85 13.73
N LEU A 541 16.94 32.04 13.22
CA LEU A 541 16.00 32.86 12.45
C LEU A 541 15.61 32.19 11.13
N ALA A 542 16.55 31.47 10.49
CA ALA A 542 16.26 30.67 9.31
C ALA A 542 15.37 29.45 9.64
N ILE A 543 15.50 28.87 10.84
CA ILE A 543 14.59 27.81 11.32
C ILE A 543 13.17 28.38 11.46
N SER A 544 13.00 29.49 12.17
CA SER A 544 11.68 30.12 12.35
C SER A 544 11.06 30.61 11.03
N TYR A 545 11.87 31.13 10.09
CA TYR A 545 11.36 31.45 8.73
C TYR A 545 10.97 30.20 7.93
N ASN A 546 11.73 29.10 8.00
CA ASN A 546 11.32 27.83 7.37
C ASN A 546 10.00 27.32 7.97
N ASN A 547 9.85 27.38 9.29
CA ASN A 547 8.62 26.96 9.97
C ASN A 547 7.39 27.75 9.50
N ILE A 548 7.52 29.08 9.37
CA ILE A 548 6.47 29.94 8.81
C ILE A 548 6.20 29.60 7.32
N GLY A 549 7.24 29.33 6.54
CA GLY A 549 7.13 28.87 5.14
C GLY A 549 6.37 27.54 5.01
N ASN A 550 6.63 26.57 5.90
CA ASN A 550 5.92 25.30 5.95
C ASN A 550 4.41 25.49 6.16
N VAL A 551 4.01 26.39 7.08
CA VAL A 551 2.58 26.69 7.32
C VAL A 551 1.96 27.38 6.10
N TYR A 552 2.65 28.32 5.46
CA TYR A 552 2.14 28.92 4.22
C TYR A 552 2.05 27.93 3.05
N ASN A 553 2.88 26.88 3.03
CA ASN A 553 2.78 25.79 2.05
C ASN A 553 1.54 24.93 2.32
N ASN A 554 1.26 24.64 3.60
CA ASN A 554 0.04 23.94 4.01
C ASN A 554 -1.24 24.77 3.79
N ILE A 555 -1.13 26.11 3.68
CA ILE A 555 -2.21 27.03 3.29
C ILE A 555 -2.32 27.21 1.75
N GLY A 556 -1.31 26.78 0.98
CA GLY A 556 -1.25 27.02 -0.46
C GLY A 556 -0.95 28.48 -0.88
N ASP A 557 -0.41 29.32 0.03
CA ASP A 557 0.06 30.68 -0.32
C ASP A 557 1.51 30.64 -0.80
N TYR A 558 1.71 30.05 -1.99
CA TYR A 558 3.04 29.81 -2.57
C TYR A 558 3.87 31.10 -2.73
N SER A 559 3.23 32.27 -2.82
CA SER A 559 3.89 33.57 -2.85
C SER A 559 4.67 33.86 -1.56
N LYS A 560 4.12 33.47 -0.40
CA LYS A 560 4.79 33.58 0.90
C LYS A 560 5.73 32.43 1.17
N VAL A 561 5.43 31.22 0.67
CA VAL A 561 6.33 30.05 0.80
C VAL A 561 7.73 30.38 0.28
N LEU A 562 7.83 30.86 -0.96
CA LEU A 562 9.11 31.27 -1.55
C LEU A 562 9.74 32.41 -0.75
N LEU A 563 9.00 33.48 -0.44
CA LEU A 563 9.48 34.61 0.35
C LEU A 563 10.10 34.22 1.71
N PHE A 564 9.57 33.20 2.38
CA PHE A 564 10.06 32.75 3.68
C PHE A 564 11.22 31.74 3.57
N TYR A 565 11.17 30.79 2.62
CA TYR A 565 12.31 29.90 2.36
C TYR A 565 13.53 30.64 1.77
N GLU A 566 13.32 31.66 0.94
CA GLU A 566 14.40 32.52 0.42
C GLU A 566 15.10 33.31 1.53
N LYS A 567 14.35 33.86 2.50
CA LYS A 567 14.95 34.50 3.70
C LYS A 567 15.77 33.52 4.53
N ALA A 568 15.27 32.29 4.71
CA ALA A 568 16.01 31.25 5.42
C ALA A 568 17.31 30.87 4.67
N LEU A 569 17.25 30.74 3.35
CA LEU A 569 18.39 30.49 2.49
C LEU A 569 19.40 31.65 2.50
N GLU A 570 18.93 32.91 2.46
CA GLU A 570 19.78 34.11 2.49
C GLU A 570 20.57 34.20 3.81
N ILE A 571 19.93 33.90 4.94
CA ILE A 571 20.58 33.85 6.26
C ILE A 571 21.63 32.74 6.29
N ARG A 572 21.30 31.54 5.80
CA ARG A 572 22.21 30.39 5.76
C ARG A 572 23.43 30.66 4.87
N HIS A 573 23.26 31.22 3.68
CA HIS A 573 24.38 31.66 2.82
C HIS A 573 25.26 32.76 3.43
N LYS A 574 24.76 33.53 4.40
CA LYS A 574 25.51 34.58 5.10
C LYS A 574 26.29 34.11 6.34
N THR A 575 26.05 32.89 6.83
CA THR A 575 26.71 32.37 8.05
C THR A 575 27.35 30.99 7.89
N LEU A 576 26.91 30.20 6.92
CA LEU A 576 27.36 28.83 6.72
C LEU A 576 28.13 28.71 5.40
N PRO A 577 29.11 27.80 5.29
CA PRO A 577 29.72 27.44 4.02
C PRO A 577 28.66 27.06 2.96
N SER A 578 28.92 27.37 1.68
CA SER A 578 27.98 27.10 0.58
C SER A 578 27.68 25.61 0.35
N ASN A 579 28.47 24.73 0.95
CA ASN A 579 28.33 23.27 0.96
C ASN A 579 27.76 22.71 2.29
N HIS A 580 27.30 23.55 3.22
CA HIS A 580 26.75 23.11 4.51
C HIS A 580 25.38 22.42 4.34
N PRO A 581 25.07 21.33 5.08
CA PRO A 581 23.82 20.58 4.94
C PRO A 581 22.54 21.44 5.04
N ASP A 582 22.46 22.39 5.97
CA ASP A 582 21.38 23.38 6.07
C ASP A 582 21.05 24.14 4.78
N VAL A 583 22.06 24.43 3.94
CA VAL A 583 21.88 25.11 2.65
C VAL A 583 21.17 24.15 1.68
N ALA A 584 21.53 22.87 1.69
CA ALA A 584 20.80 21.82 0.97
C ALA A 584 19.37 21.65 1.51
N THR A 585 19.13 21.71 2.82
CA THR A 585 17.77 21.69 3.41
C THR A 585 16.92 22.86 2.91
N SER A 586 17.47 24.08 2.84
CA SER A 586 16.75 25.22 2.26
C SER A 586 16.47 25.05 0.75
N TYR A 587 17.39 24.45 -0.02
CA TYR A 587 17.12 24.10 -1.41
C TYR A 587 16.07 22.99 -1.56
N ASN A 588 16.02 21.99 -0.67
CA ASN A 588 14.96 20.98 -0.66
C ASN A 588 13.58 21.61 -0.40
N ASN A 589 13.47 22.52 0.58
CA ASN A 589 12.23 23.25 0.86
C ASN A 589 11.75 24.05 -0.37
N ILE A 590 12.66 24.76 -1.05
CA ILE A 590 12.37 25.52 -2.28
C ILE A 590 11.99 24.59 -3.44
N GLY A 591 12.69 23.45 -3.60
CA GLY A 591 12.35 22.43 -4.58
C GLY A 591 10.93 21.88 -4.39
N ASN A 592 10.55 21.58 -3.14
CA ASN A 592 9.21 21.12 -2.80
C ASN A 592 8.14 22.20 -3.02
N ALA A 593 8.46 23.48 -2.80
CA ALA A 593 7.58 24.59 -3.17
C ALA A 593 7.31 24.63 -4.69
N TYR A 594 8.36 24.54 -5.53
CA TYR A 594 8.21 24.49 -6.99
C TYR A 594 7.44 23.26 -7.48
N ASN A 595 7.58 22.10 -6.83
CA ASN A 595 6.76 20.90 -7.10
C ASN A 595 5.27 21.15 -6.81
N ASN A 596 4.96 21.82 -5.70
CA ASN A 596 3.59 22.18 -5.34
C ASN A 596 3.01 23.30 -6.23
N MET A 597 3.88 24.08 -6.88
CA MET A 597 3.53 25.05 -7.93
C MET A 597 3.50 24.44 -9.36
N GLY A 598 3.78 23.14 -9.51
CA GLY A 598 3.78 22.45 -10.80
C GLY A 598 4.94 22.79 -11.74
N ASP A 599 6.01 23.45 -11.26
CA ASP A 599 7.27 23.62 -12.00
C ASP A 599 8.26 22.52 -11.60
N TYR A 600 8.05 21.35 -12.18
CA TYR A 600 8.83 20.15 -11.86
C TYR A 600 10.30 20.26 -12.28
N TRP A 601 10.65 21.11 -13.25
CA TRP A 601 12.06 21.31 -13.65
C TRP A 601 12.81 22.28 -12.75
N GLN A 602 12.19 23.36 -12.26
CA GLN A 602 12.79 24.14 -11.18
C GLN A 602 12.91 23.29 -9.91
N SER A 603 11.88 22.49 -9.60
CA SER A 603 11.91 21.56 -8.47
C SER A 603 13.12 20.63 -8.54
N LEU A 604 13.28 19.85 -9.63
CA LEU A 604 14.46 19.01 -9.84
C LEU A 604 15.75 19.82 -9.76
N SER A 605 15.83 21.00 -10.39
CA SER A 605 17.05 21.82 -10.34
C SER A 605 17.42 22.28 -8.92
N PHE A 606 16.49 22.42 -7.99
CA PHE A 606 16.80 22.74 -6.58
C PHE A 606 17.13 21.48 -5.77
N LEU A 607 16.40 20.38 -5.98
CA LEU A 607 16.68 19.09 -5.33
C LEU A 607 18.04 18.50 -5.77
N GLU A 608 18.41 18.63 -7.04
CA GLU A 608 19.72 18.20 -7.56
C GLU A 608 20.87 19.04 -6.98
N LYS A 609 20.67 20.34 -6.73
CA LYS A 609 21.67 21.19 -6.02
C LYS A 609 21.80 20.80 -4.55
N ALA A 610 20.69 20.48 -3.89
CA ALA A 610 20.70 19.98 -2.52
C ALA A 610 21.47 18.66 -2.43
N LEU A 611 21.18 17.73 -3.33
CA LEU A 611 21.87 16.46 -3.46
C LEU A 611 23.36 16.65 -3.78
N GLU A 612 23.74 17.53 -4.71
CA GLU A 612 25.13 17.83 -5.05
C GLU A 612 25.91 18.41 -3.86
N ILE A 613 25.28 19.25 -3.04
CA ILE A 613 25.87 19.77 -1.80
C ILE A 613 26.10 18.63 -0.81
N GLN A 614 25.09 17.78 -0.59
CA GLN A 614 25.19 16.62 0.30
C GLN A 614 26.28 15.66 -0.17
N GLN A 615 26.37 15.34 -1.48
CA GLN A 615 27.42 14.48 -2.07
C GLN A 615 28.85 14.99 -1.85
N LYS A 616 29.04 16.27 -1.52
CA LYS A 616 30.35 16.89 -1.27
C LYS A 616 30.71 17.03 0.21
N THR A 617 29.78 16.74 1.13
CA THR A 617 29.99 16.98 2.58
C THR A 617 29.44 15.93 3.51
N LEU A 618 28.57 15.03 3.05
CA LEU A 618 27.88 14.05 3.89
C LEU A 618 28.22 12.60 3.49
N PRO A 619 28.19 11.68 4.47
CA PRO A 619 28.37 10.25 4.24
C PRO A 619 27.47 9.67 3.15
N SER A 620 27.96 8.75 2.29
CA SER A 620 27.12 8.13 1.25
C SER A 620 25.82 7.49 1.76
N ASN A 621 25.85 7.02 3.01
CA ASN A 621 24.74 6.40 3.73
C ASN A 621 24.07 7.37 4.73
N HIS A 622 24.29 8.69 4.65
CA HIS A 622 23.71 9.65 5.59
C HIS A 622 22.19 9.81 5.37
N PRO A 623 21.34 9.84 6.43
CA PRO A 623 19.88 9.86 6.27
C PRO A 623 19.30 10.96 5.37
N TYR A 624 19.94 12.13 5.30
CA TYR A 624 19.51 13.21 4.38
C TYR A 624 19.53 12.82 2.89
N PHE A 625 20.31 11.81 2.49
CA PHE A 625 20.25 11.26 1.13
C PHE A 625 18.93 10.54 0.87
N ALA A 626 18.38 9.80 1.85
CA ALA A 626 17.08 9.17 1.71
C ALA A 626 15.99 10.24 1.53
N SER A 627 15.99 11.30 2.34
CA SER A 627 15.05 12.42 2.18
C SER A 627 15.17 13.12 0.81
N SER A 628 16.39 13.39 0.35
CA SER A 628 16.61 13.99 -0.98
C SER A 628 16.21 13.06 -2.12
N TYR A 629 16.49 11.76 -2.02
CA TYR A 629 16.05 10.77 -3.01
C TYR A 629 14.52 10.58 -3.00
N ASN A 630 13.85 10.58 -1.85
CA ASN A 630 12.38 10.55 -1.77
C ASN A 630 11.76 11.78 -2.46
N ASN A 631 12.28 12.98 -2.19
CA ASN A 631 11.81 14.20 -2.89
C ASN A 631 12.01 14.11 -4.43
N ILE A 632 13.17 13.65 -4.90
CA ILE A 632 13.46 13.51 -6.34
C ILE A 632 12.60 12.41 -6.97
N GLY A 633 12.40 11.29 -6.28
CA GLY A 633 11.50 10.21 -6.68
C GLY A 633 10.06 10.69 -6.82
N PHE A 634 9.58 11.51 -5.87
CA PHE A 634 8.24 12.10 -5.90
C PHE A 634 8.05 13.07 -7.07
N VAL A 635 9.05 13.91 -7.38
CA VAL A 635 8.96 14.79 -8.57
C VAL A 635 8.96 13.97 -9.86
N TYR A 636 9.75 12.89 -9.95
CA TYR A 636 9.71 12.00 -11.12
C TYR A 636 8.38 11.23 -11.25
N ASP A 637 7.76 10.81 -10.15
CA ASP A 637 6.42 10.20 -10.12
C ASP A 637 5.34 11.20 -10.58
N ARG A 638 5.39 12.43 -10.05
CA ARG A 638 4.54 13.57 -10.45
C ARG A 638 4.75 14.06 -11.89
N MET A 639 5.83 13.61 -12.54
CA MET A 639 6.12 13.78 -13.97
C MET A 639 5.77 12.51 -14.80
N GLY A 640 5.09 11.52 -14.20
CA GLY A 640 4.73 10.24 -14.82
C GLY A 640 5.93 9.34 -15.13
N ASN A 641 7.14 9.67 -14.66
CA ASN A 641 8.38 8.99 -15.02
C ASN A 641 8.73 7.90 -14.00
N TYR A 642 7.82 6.93 -13.86
CA TYR A 642 7.87 5.88 -12.85
C TYR A 642 9.17 5.06 -12.88
N SER A 643 9.72 4.82 -14.07
CA SER A 643 11.00 4.11 -14.27
C SER A 643 12.24 4.89 -13.83
N LYS A 644 12.15 6.22 -13.67
CA LYS A 644 13.15 7.02 -12.94
C LYS A 644 12.83 7.15 -11.46
N SER A 645 11.55 7.21 -11.10
CA SER A 645 11.10 7.39 -9.71
C SER A 645 11.50 6.21 -8.82
N LEU A 646 11.19 4.97 -9.24
CA LEU A 646 11.43 3.77 -8.44
C LEU A 646 12.91 3.62 -7.99
N PRO A 647 13.94 3.76 -8.86
CA PRO A 647 15.34 3.69 -8.43
C PRO A 647 15.83 4.81 -7.49
N PHE A 648 15.04 5.85 -7.23
CA PHE A 648 15.32 6.82 -6.16
C PHE A 648 14.72 6.37 -4.82
N TYR A 649 13.46 5.92 -4.82
CA TYR A 649 12.85 5.36 -3.61
C TYR A 649 13.55 4.08 -3.14
N GLU A 650 13.99 3.21 -4.05
CA GLU A 650 14.81 2.03 -3.73
C GLU A 650 16.12 2.40 -3.02
N LYS A 651 16.78 3.50 -3.41
CA LYS A 651 18.00 4.00 -2.75
C LYS A 651 17.73 4.64 -1.40
N ALA A 652 16.62 5.34 -1.25
CA ALA A 652 16.21 5.88 0.04
C ALA A 652 15.96 4.74 1.04
N LEU A 653 15.21 3.73 0.63
CA LEU A 653 14.98 2.52 1.41
C LEU A 653 16.30 1.78 1.72
N GLU A 654 17.24 1.65 0.77
CA GLU A 654 18.54 1.02 1.01
C GLU A 654 19.36 1.76 2.08
N ILE A 655 19.30 3.10 2.10
CA ILE A 655 20.01 3.94 3.09
C ILE A 655 19.32 3.86 4.46
N GLU A 656 18.00 3.91 4.50
CA GLU A 656 17.22 3.76 5.73
C GLU A 656 17.42 2.38 6.36
N GLN A 657 17.42 1.31 5.57
CA GLN A 657 17.67 -0.07 6.02
C GLN A 657 19.08 -0.29 6.60
N LYS A 658 20.06 0.55 6.23
CA LYS A 658 21.45 0.53 6.77
C LYS A 658 21.64 1.42 8.00
N THR A 659 20.72 2.36 8.26
CA THR A 659 20.90 3.40 9.30
C THR A 659 19.90 3.32 10.45
N LEU A 660 18.76 2.66 10.24
CA LEU A 660 17.64 2.60 11.18
C LEU A 660 17.35 1.14 11.58
N PRO A 661 16.78 0.90 12.78
CA PRO A 661 16.24 -0.41 13.15
C PRO A 661 15.23 -0.94 12.11
N SER A 662 15.14 -2.26 11.93
CA SER A 662 14.28 -2.90 10.90
C SER A 662 12.79 -2.55 10.99
N ASN A 663 12.33 -2.15 12.17
CA ASN A 663 10.93 -1.80 12.45
C ASN A 663 10.73 -0.27 12.58
N HIS A 664 11.72 0.55 12.22
CA HIS A 664 11.62 2.00 12.41
C HIS A 664 10.55 2.63 11.51
N PRO A 665 9.64 3.49 12.02
CA PRO A 665 8.50 4.04 11.26
C PRO A 665 8.86 4.63 9.89
N GLN A 666 10.00 5.30 9.77
CA GLN A 666 10.49 5.89 8.50
C GLN A 666 10.53 4.88 7.33
N LEU A 667 10.87 3.60 7.59
CA LEU A 667 10.89 2.56 6.55
C LEU A 667 9.51 2.34 5.91
N ALA A 668 8.43 2.57 6.67
CA ALA A 668 7.07 2.52 6.16
C ALA A 668 6.73 3.67 5.20
N GLU A 669 7.39 4.83 5.30
CA GLU A 669 7.25 5.91 4.31
C GLU A 669 7.83 5.46 2.96
N SER A 670 9.08 4.99 2.94
CA SER A 670 9.74 4.52 1.71
C SER A 670 9.07 3.29 1.10
N TYR A 671 8.54 2.36 1.91
CA TYR A 671 7.70 1.27 1.40
C TYR A 671 6.37 1.77 0.81
N ASN A 672 5.69 2.73 1.44
CA ASN A 672 4.49 3.35 0.87
C ASN A 672 4.81 4.08 -0.46
N ASN A 673 5.92 4.80 -0.54
CA ASN A 673 6.36 5.50 -1.75
C ASN A 673 6.64 4.52 -2.91
N ILE A 674 7.31 3.39 -2.65
CA ILE A 674 7.50 2.31 -3.64
C ILE A 674 6.16 1.68 -4.04
N GLY A 675 5.25 1.45 -3.07
CA GLY A 675 3.91 0.95 -3.32
C GLY A 675 3.11 1.86 -4.26
N ASN A 676 3.14 3.17 -4.03
CA ASN A 676 2.47 4.18 -4.86
C ASN A 676 2.95 4.14 -6.31
N VAL A 677 4.25 3.91 -6.55
CA VAL A 677 4.77 3.78 -7.92
C VAL A 677 4.24 2.50 -8.58
N TYR A 678 4.11 1.38 -7.85
CA TYR A 678 3.47 0.18 -8.41
C TYR A 678 1.95 0.35 -8.63
N ASP A 679 1.25 1.10 -7.78
CA ASP A 679 -0.16 1.47 -7.94
C ASP A 679 -0.37 2.32 -9.21
N ASN A 680 0.50 3.32 -9.42
CA ASN A 680 0.56 4.15 -10.64
C ASN A 680 0.94 3.37 -11.92
N ILE A 681 1.57 2.20 -11.79
CA ILE A 681 1.87 1.24 -12.88
C ILE A 681 0.77 0.15 -12.99
N GLY A 682 -0.30 0.19 -12.19
CA GLY A 682 -1.36 -0.81 -12.20
C GLY A 682 -0.91 -2.21 -11.74
N GLU A 683 0.23 -2.31 -11.07
CA GLU A 683 0.82 -3.53 -10.51
C GLU A 683 0.31 -3.75 -9.07
N TYR A 684 -1.01 -3.69 -8.89
CA TYR A 684 -1.70 -3.59 -7.60
C TYR A 684 -1.27 -4.64 -6.57
N SER A 685 -1.02 -5.89 -6.99
CA SER A 685 -0.53 -6.95 -6.10
C SER A 685 0.86 -6.68 -5.53
N LYS A 686 1.73 -5.97 -6.26
CA LYS A 686 3.03 -5.51 -5.75
C LYS A 686 2.84 -4.32 -4.80
N ALA A 687 1.99 -3.36 -5.19
CA ALA A 687 1.66 -2.19 -4.36
C ALA A 687 1.13 -2.61 -2.97
N LEU A 688 0.13 -3.50 -2.94
CA LEU A 688 -0.41 -4.08 -1.70
C LEU A 688 0.67 -4.74 -0.84
N SER A 689 1.56 -5.56 -1.41
CA SER A 689 2.65 -6.21 -0.64
C SER A 689 3.66 -5.21 -0.04
N PHE A 690 3.81 -4.02 -0.62
CA PHE A 690 4.62 -2.95 -0.03
C PHE A 690 3.85 -2.17 1.03
N TYR A 691 2.56 -1.87 0.82
CA TYR A 691 1.70 -1.25 1.83
C TYR A 691 1.48 -2.13 3.07
N GLU A 692 1.40 -3.46 2.89
CA GLU A 692 1.29 -4.44 3.98
C GLU A 692 2.52 -4.41 4.88
N LYS A 693 3.73 -4.35 4.31
CA LYS A 693 4.99 -4.19 5.07
C LYS A 693 5.08 -2.85 5.79
N ALA A 694 4.63 -1.77 5.13
CA ALA A 694 4.57 -0.46 5.75
C ALA A 694 3.61 -0.47 6.96
N LEU A 695 2.43 -1.07 6.80
CA LEU A 695 1.44 -1.23 7.86
C LEU A 695 1.97 -2.12 9.01
N GLU A 696 2.64 -3.24 8.71
CA GLU A 696 3.23 -4.13 9.72
C GLU A 696 4.25 -3.40 10.61
N ILE A 697 5.16 -2.64 9.98
CA ILE A 697 6.17 -1.81 10.66
C ILE A 697 5.51 -0.77 11.57
N GLN A 698 4.51 -0.06 11.05
CA GLN A 698 3.75 0.92 11.82
C GLN A 698 2.99 0.28 13.00
N GLN A 699 2.31 -0.86 12.79
CA GLN A 699 1.56 -1.56 13.83
C GLN A 699 2.46 -2.14 14.95
N LYS A 700 3.73 -2.42 14.64
CA LYS A 700 4.73 -2.89 15.62
C LYS A 700 5.38 -1.78 16.46
N THR A 701 5.26 -0.51 16.07
CA THR A 701 6.01 0.61 16.71
C THR A 701 5.20 1.84 17.07
N LEU A 702 4.06 2.06 16.41
CA LEU A 702 3.18 3.21 16.65
C LEU A 702 1.93 2.77 17.42
N PRO A 703 1.33 3.65 18.25
CA PRO A 703 0.02 3.37 18.84
C PRO A 703 -1.03 3.03 17.78
N SER A 704 -2.02 2.19 18.13
CA SER A 704 -3.07 1.74 17.19
C SER A 704 -3.97 2.87 16.67
N HIS A 705 -3.91 4.05 17.30
CA HIS A 705 -4.56 5.29 16.87
C HIS A 705 -3.63 6.25 16.10
N HIS A 706 -2.37 5.89 15.79
CA HIS A 706 -1.44 6.82 15.16
C HIS A 706 -1.87 7.24 13.74
N PRO A 707 -1.83 8.53 13.38
CA PRO A 707 -2.23 9.02 12.05
C PRO A 707 -1.53 8.32 10.87
N ASP A 708 -0.25 7.98 10.96
CA ASP A 708 0.51 7.35 9.87
C ASP A 708 -0.05 5.98 9.41
N LEU A 709 -0.71 5.23 10.30
CA LEU A 709 -1.43 3.99 9.93
C LEU A 709 -2.50 4.27 8.87
N THR A 710 -3.08 5.46 8.90
CA THR A 710 -4.11 5.90 7.96
C THR A 710 -3.54 6.11 6.55
N THR A 711 -2.24 6.39 6.40
CA THR A 711 -1.60 6.48 5.08
C THR A 711 -1.59 5.11 4.41
N SER A 712 -1.06 4.08 5.08
CA SER A 712 -1.04 2.71 4.57
C SER A 712 -2.46 2.17 4.31
N TYR A 713 -3.42 2.42 5.21
CA TYR A 713 -4.83 2.06 4.97
C TYR A 713 -5.47 2.79 3.79
N ASN A 714 -5.19 4.08 3.59
CA ASN A 714 -5.70 4.83 2.43
C ASN A 714 -5.08 4.32 1.12
N ASN A 715 -3.79 3.99 1.11
CA ASN A 715 -3.09 3.51 -0.09
C ASN A 715 -3.58 2.11 -0.50
N MET A 716 -3.73 1.18 0.46
CA MET A 716 -4.40 -0.11 0.22
C MET A 716 -5.86 0.08 -0.22
N GLY A 717 -6.56 1.06 0.38
CA GLY A 717 -7.92 1.43 -0.01
C GLY A 717 -8.01 1.88 -1.47
N ASN A 718 -7.03 2.66 -1.96
CA ASN A 718 -6.98 3.08 -3.37
C ASN A 718 -6.74 1.88 -4.28
N ALA A 719 -5.71 1.06 -3.99
CA ALA A 719 -5.43 -0.14 -4.79
C ALA A 719 -6.66 -1.05 -4.92
N TYR A 720 -7.40 -1.30 -3.83
CA TYR A 720 -8.65 -2.07 -3.92
C TYR A 720 -9.79 -1.34 -4.67
N ASN A 721 -9.86 -0.01 -4.65
CA ASN A 721 -10.81 0.73 -5.49
C ASN A 721 -10.47 0.59 -6.98
N GLN A 722 -9.19 0.76 -7.34
CA GLN A 722 -8.67 0.59 -8.70
C GLN A 722 -8.78 -0.87 -9.19
N MET A 723 -8.92 -1.84 -8.29
CA MET A 723 -9.20 -3.25 -8.61
C MET A 723 -10.71 -3.58 -8.72
N GLY A 724 -11.62 -2.65 -8.41
CA GLY A 724 -13.07 -2.89 -8.35
C GLY A 724 -13.53 -3.68 -7.10
N GLU A 725 -12.68 -3.82 -6.08
CA GLU A 725 -12.96 -4.55 -4.84
C GLU A 725 -13.51 -3.59 -3.76
N TYR A 726 -14.55 -2.84 -4.11
CA TYR A 726 -15.09 -1.67 -3.38
C TYR A 726 -15.37 -1.92 -1.90
N SER A 727 -15.82 -3.12 -1.51
CA SER A 727 -16.10 -3.47 -0.11
C SER A 727 -14.84 -3.53 0.77
N LYS A 728 -13.69 -3.94 0.22
CA LYS A 728 -12.40 -3.88 0.92
C LYS A 728 -11.91 -2.44 1.03
N SER A 729 -12.07 -1.68 -0.06
CA SER A 729 -11.71 -0.27 -0.12
C SER A 729 -12.45 0.56 0.95
N LEU A 730 -13.79 0.44 1.01
CA LEU A 730 -14.60 1.07 2.06
C LEU A 730 -14.13 0.67 3.47
N SER A 731 -13.95 -0.63 3.74
CA SER A 731 -13.54 -1.09 5.08
C SER A 731 -12.16 -0.56 5.53
N LEU A 732 -11.24 -0.27 4.60
CA LEU A 732 -9.94 0.33 4.89
C LEU A 732 -10.05 1.85 5.07
N TYR A 733 -10.83 2.53 4.23
CA TYR A 733 -11.09 3.97 4.39
C TYR A 733 -11.90 4.30 5.65
N GLU A 734 -12.82 3.43 6.07
CA GLU A 734 -13.56 3.54 7.34
C GLU A 734 -12.63 3.39 8.55
N LYS A 735 -11.66 2.46 8.53
CA LYS A 735 -10.60 2.37 9.55
C LYS A 735 -9.73 3.62 9.59
N ALA A 736 -9.31 4.11 8.42
CA ALA A 736 -8.54 5.35 8.32
C ALA A 736 -9.31 6.57 8.84
N LEU A 737 -10.63 6.61 8.61
CA LEU A 737 -11.52 7.66 9.14
C LEU A 737 -11.68 7.57 10.66
N ASP A 738 -11.95 6.38 11.22
CA ASP A 738 -12.10 6.14 12.66
C ASP A 738 -10.84 6.52 13.45
N ILE A 739 -9.66 6.18 12.93
CA ILE A 739 -8.38 6.59 13.52
C ILE A 739 -8.22 8.13 13.51
N ARG A 740 -8.53 8.80 12.40
CA ARG A 740 -8.46 10.28 12.30
C ARG A 740 -9.49 10.95 13.21
N GLN A 741 -10.70 10.42 13.32
CA GLN A 741 -11.75 10.96 14.21
C GLN A 741 -11.41 10.83 15.70
N LYS A 742 -10.50 9.94 16.08
CA LYS A 742 -10.02 9.75 17.46
C LYS A 742 -8.80 10.60 17.83
N THR A 743 -8.06 11.12 16.84
CA THR A 743 -6.77 11.81 17.06
C THR A 743 -6.71 13.24 16.57
N LEU A 744 -7.51 13.58 15.57
CA LEU A 744 -7.51 14.89 14.93
C LEU A 744 -8.77 15.67 15.33
N PRO A 745 -8.69 17.00 15.46
CA PRO A 745 -9.87 17.84 15.65
C PRO A 745 -10.97 17.55 14.62
N SER A 746 -12.25 17.68 15.00
CA SER A 746 -13.39 17.37 14.10
C SER A 746 -13.45 18.23 12.83
N ASN A 747 -12.65 19.30 12.78
CA ASN A 747 -12.46 20.22 11.67
C ASN A 747 -11.15 20.00 10.87
N HIS A 748 -10.40 18.92 11.13
CA HIS A 748 -9.08 18.70 10.53
C HIS A 748 -9.12 18.44 9.01
N PRO A 749 -8.20 19.03 8.21
CA PRO A 749 -8.12 18.80 6.77
C PRO A 749 -8.05 17.31 6.35
N ASP A 750 -7.30 16.47 7.06
CA ASP A 750 -7.15 15.04 6.72
C ASP A 750 -8.44 14.20 6.84
N LEU A 751 -9.42 14.64 7.65
CA LEU A 751 -10.76 14.03 7.65
C LEU A 751 -11.43 14.21 6.28
N THR A 752 -11.15 15.33 5.61
CA THR A 752 -11.67 15.65 4.27
C THR A 752 -11.09 14.71 3.22
N THR A 753 -9.83 14.28 3.37
CA THR A 753 -9.23 13.22 2.54
C THR A 753 -9.93 11.89 2.74
N SER A 754 -10.22 11.49 3.99
CA SER A 754 -10.96 10.25 4.25
C SER A 754 -12.39 10.29 3.71
N TYR A 755 -13.11 11.41 3.88
CA TYR A 755 -14.46 11.56 3.32
C TYR A 755 -14.45 11.63 1.79
N ASN A 756 -13.49 12.32 1.16
CA ASN A 756 -13.33 12.30 -0.30
C ASN A 756 -13.04 10.88 -0.80
N ASN A 757 -12.16 10.12 -0.12
CA ASN A 757 -11.84 8.74 -0.50
C ASN A 757 -13.08 7.82 -0.42
N ILE A 758 -13.87 7.90 0.66
CA ILE A 758 -15.14 7.16 0.78
C ILE A 758 -16.15 7.62 -0.29
N GLY A 759 -16.19 8.93 -0.57
CA GLY A 759 -16.96 9.51 -1.67
C GLY A 759 -16.61 8.87 -3.01
N ASN A 760 -15.32 8.83 -3.36
CA ASN A 760 -14.81 8.24 -4.60
C ASN A 760 -15.24 6.76 -4.78
N VAL A 761 -15.34 5.98 -3.70
CA VAL A 761 -15.80 4.58 -3.79
C VAL A 761 -17.30 4.51 -4.06
N TYR A 762 -18.13 5.31 -3.38
CA TYR A 762 -19.56 5.36 -3.68
C TYR A 762 -19.84 5.91 -5.09
N ASP A 763 -19.02 6.84 -5.56
CA ASP A 763 -19.01 7.36 -6.93
C ASP A 763 -18.71 6.23 -7.93
N SER A 764 -17.64 5.47 -7.68
CA SER A 764 -17.25 4.27 -8.44
C SER A 764 -18.29 3.14 -8.39
N MET A 765 -19.26 3.20 -7.47
CA MET A 765 -20.38 2.27 -7.32
C MET A 765 -21.72 2.85 -7.85
N GLY A 766 -21.71 4.00 -8.53
CA GLY A 766 -22.92 4.68 -9.03
C GLY A 766 -23.88 5.18 -7.94
N GLU A 767 -23.43 5.22 -6.69
CA GLU A 767 -24.19 5.62 -5.50
C GLU A 767 -24.04 7.12 -5.23
N TYR A 768 -24.24 7.92 -6.28
CA TYR A 768 -23.99 9.36 -6.36
C TYR A 768 -24.55 10.19 -5.19
N SER A 769 -25.73 9.83 -4.66
CA SER A 769 -26.31 10.50 -3.47
C SER A 769 -25.49 10.29 -2.19
N LYS A 770 -24.80 9.15 -2.04
CA LYS A 770 -23.87 8.90 -0.95
C LYS A 770 -22.55 9.63 -1.20
N ALA A 771 -22.03 9.58 -2.43
CA ALA A 771 -20.81 10.30 -2.84
C ALA A 771 -20.92 11.80 -2.52
N LEU A 772 -21.99 12.46 -2.98
CA LEU A 772 -22.29 13.86 -2.63
C LEU A 772 -22.34 14.09 -1.11
N SER A 773 -23.04 13.26 -0.34
CA SER A 773 -23.11 13.40 1.12
C SER A 773 -21.76 13.26 1.83
N PHE A 774 -20.74 12.65 1.20
CA PHE A 774 -19.37 12.61 1.72
C PHE A 774 -18.52 13.78 1.23
N TYR A 775 -18.60 14.14 -0.06
CA TYR A 775 -17.90 15.31 -0.61
C TYR A 775 -18.40 16.63 0.01
N GLU A 776 -19.69 16.76 0.33
CA GLU A 776 -20.27 17.92 1.02
C GLU A 776 -19.74 18.08 2.45
N LYS A 777 -19.55 16.97 3.20
CA LYS A 777 -18.92 16.99 4.54
C LYS A 777 -17.46 17.38 4.47
N ALA A 778 -16.73 16.86 3.47
CA ALA A 778 -15.35 17.26 3.20
C ALA A 778 -15.27 18.77 2.92
N LEU A 779 -16.14 19.29 2.06
CA LEU A 779 -16.24 20.70 1.73
C LEU A 779 -16.60 21.57 2.95
N GLU A 780 -17.59 21.18 3.76
CA GLU A 780 -18.02 21.92 4.96
C GLU A 780 -16.87 22.07 5.97
N ILE A 781 -16.06 21.02 6.16
CA ILE A 781 -14.88 21.07 7.02
C ILE A 781 -13.81 22.01 6.43
N GLN A 782 -13.49 21.88 5.14
CA GLN A 782 -12.50 22.75 4.47
C GLN A 782 -12.92 24.22 4.53
N GLN A 783 -14.20 24.54 4.34
CA GLN A 783 -14.73 25.90 4.42
C GLN A 783 -14.62 26.53 5.82
N LYS A 784 -14.43 25.72 6.87
CA LYS A 784 -14.27 26.18 8.26
C LYS A 784 -12.81 26.40 8.67
N THR A 785 -11.85 25.69 8.06
CA THR A 785 -10.42 25.74 8.47
C THR A 785 -9.48 26.32 7.44
N LEU A 786 -9.83 26.27 6.14
CA LEU A 786 -8.98 26.72 5.05
C LEU A 786 -9.48 28.08 4.52
N PRO A 787 -8.59 28.99 4.07
CA PRO A 787 -9.01 30.21 3.40
C PRO A 787 -9.86 29.91 2.16
N SER A 788 -10.80 30.79 1.80
CA SER A 788 -11.73 30.56 0.69
C SER A 788 -11.08 30.41 -0.70
N SER A 789 -9.78 30.68 -0.82
CA SER A 789 -8.97 30.45 -2.03
C SER A 789 -8.05 29.22 -1.92
N HIS A 790 -8.21 28.35 -0.93
CA HIS A 790 -7.33 27.20 -0.73
C HIS A 790 -7.49 26.13 -1.84
N PRO A 791 -6.41 25.61 -2.46
CA PRO A 791 -6.50 24.63 -3.55
C PRO A 791 -7.38 23.40 -3.27
N ASN A 792 -7.36 22.86 -2.04
CA ASN A 792 -8.22 21.73 -1.65
C ASN A 792 -9.72 22.00 -1.83
N LEU A 793 -10.20 23.23 -1.61
CA LEU A 793 -11.61 23.61 -1.86
C LEU A 793 -11.97 23.43 -3.34
N ALA A 794 -11.05 23.77 -4.25
CA ALA A 794 -11.24 23.51 -5.67
C ALA A 794 -11.27 22.01 -5.98
N THR A 795 -10.57 21.16 -5.22
CA THR A 795 -10.68 19.69 -5.37
C THR A 795 -12.04 19.19 -4.90
N SER A 796 -12.53 19.56 -3.72
CA SER A 796 -13.88 19.13 -3.28
C SER A 796 -15.00 19.71 -4.16
N TYR A 797 -14.88 20.93 -4.67
CA TYR A 797 -15.80 21.44 -5.71
C TYR A 797 -15.68 20.66 -7.04
N ASN A 798 -14.49 20.23 -7.44
CA ASN A 798 -14.30 19.41 -8.64
C ASN A 798 -14.96 18.03 -8.50
N ASN A 799 -14.87 17.38 -7.33
CA ASN A 799 -15.50 16.09 -7.09
C ASN A 799 -17.04 16.22 -7.08
N ILE A 800 -17.59 17.26 -6.45
CA ILE A 800 -19.04 17.55 -6.49
C ILE A 800 -19.49 17.88 -7.93
N GLY A 801 -18.68 18.64 -8.69
CA GLY A 801 -18.94 18.92 -10.10
C GLY A 801 -18.98 17.65 -10.95
N TYR A 802 -18.07 16.71 -10.70
CA TYR A 802 -18.02 15.42 -11.39
C TYR A 802 -19.25 14.55 -11.15
N VAL A 803 -19.73 14.41 -9.91
CA VAL A 803 -20.97 13.68 -9.64
C VAL A 803 -22.17 14.31 -10.35
N TYR A 804 -22.25 15.64 -10.42
CA TYR A 804 -23.32 16.29 -11.19
C TYR A 804 -23.17 16.13 -12.71
N ASP A 805 -21.97 15.89 -13.23
CA ASP A 805 -21.71 15.59 -14.65
C ASP A 805 -22.23 14.18 -14.98
N GLU A 806 -21.83 13.17 -14.19
CA GLU A 806 -22.30 11.78 -14.29
C GLU A 806 -23.81 11.61 -14.05
N MET A 807 -24.43 12.52 -13.28
CA MET A 807 -25.89 12.60 -13.11
C MET A 807 -26.62 13.33 -14.26
N GLY A 808 -25.92 13.84 -15.27
CA GLY A 808 -26.51 14.63 -16.38
C GLY A 808 -26.97 16.04 -15.98
N GLU A 809 -26.59 16.50 -14.79
CA GLU A 809 -26.97 17.77 -14.18
C GLU A 809 -25.97 18.88 -14.54
N TYR A 810 -25.65 18.98 -15.84
CA TYR A 810 -24.56 19.78 -16.41
C TYR A 810 -24.50 21.23 -15.91
N SER A 811 -25.64 21.89 -15.71
CA SER A 811 -25.70 23.27 -15.18
C SER A 811 -25.16 23.39 -13.74
N LYS A 812 -25.31 22.34 -12.92
CA LYS A 812 -24.71 22.25 -11.58
C LYS A 812 -23.23 21.91 -11.69
N ALA A 813 -22.88 20.94 -12.55
CA ALA A 813 -21.49 20.55 -12.82
C ALA A 813 -20.62 21.76 -13.20
N LEU A 814 -21.04 22.53 -14.22
CA LEU A 814 -20.39 23.79 -14.62
C LEU A 814 -20.24 24.76 -13.45
N SER A 815 -21.31 25.04 -12.69
CA SER A 815 -21.23 25.98 -11.55
C SER A 815 -20.29 25.53 -10.43
N PHE A 816 -19.99 24.24 -10.31
CA PHE A 816 -19.00 23.72 -9.35
C PHE A 816 -17.58 23.71 -9.94
N TYR A 817 -17.41 23.30 -11.20
CA TYR A 817 -16.12 23.37 -11.89
C TYR A 817 -15.63 24.82 -12.10
N GLU A 818 -16.51 25.79 -12.35
CA GLU A 818 -16.17 27.21 -12.45
C GLU A 818 -15.63 27.78 -11.12
N LYS A 819 -16.20 27.38 -9.97
CA LYS A 819 -15.68 27.74 -8.64
C LYS A 819 -14.32 27.10 -8.37
N ALA A 820 -14.14 25.86 -8.81
CA ALA A 820 -12.85 25.18 -8.73
C ALA A 820 -11.79 25.88 -9.60
N LEU A 821 -12.17 26.33 -10.80
CA LEU A 821 -11.31 27.09 -11.70
C LEU A 821 -10.93 28.45 -11.10
N GLU A 822 -11.90 29.26 -10.62
CA GLU A 822 -11.65 30.58 -10.02
C GLU A 822 -10.61 30.51 -8.88
N ILE A 823 -10.76 29.52 -7.99
CA ILE A 823 -9.82 29.29 -6.88
C ILE A 823 -8.42 28.93 -7.39
N ARG A 824 -8.34 28.06 -8.41
CA ARG A 824 -7.07 27.62 -9.01
C ARG A 824 -6.39 28.76 -9.78
N GLU A 825 -7.12 29.56 -10.55
CA GLU A 825 -6.60 30.73 -11.29
C GLU A 825 -6.09 31.83 -10.35
N LYS A 826 -6.68 31.95 -9.15
CA LYS A 826 -6.29 32.93 -8.13
C LYS A 826 -5.05 32.54 -7.33
N THR A 827 -4.69 31.26 -7.25
CA THR A 827 -3.61 30.78 -6.34
C THR A 827 -2.48 30.01 -7.01
N LEU A 828 -2.71 29.44 -8.18
CA LEU A 828 -1.72 28.64 -8.90
C LEU A 828 -1.12 29.45 -10.06
N PRO A 829 0.14 29.19 -10.47
CA PRO A 829 0.69 29.75 -11.71
C PRO A 829 -0.20 29.42 -12.91
N SER A 830 -0.29 30.31 -13.91
CA SER A 830 -1.19 30.15 -15.07
C SER A 830 -0.89 28.93 -15.96
N ASN A 831 0.25 28.26 -15.74
CA ASN A 831 0.65 27.01 -16.38
C ASN A 831 0.53 25.77 -15.47
N HIS A 832 -0.06 25.89 -14.27
CA HIS A 832 -0.16 24.77 -13.33
C HIS A 832 -1.05 23.63 -13.88
N PRO A 833 -0.63 22.34 -13.83
CA PRO A 833 -1.39 21.20 -14.36
C PRO A 833 -2.86 21.13 -13.90
N SER A 834 -3.17 21.45 -12.63
CA SER A 834 -4.55 21.52 -12.13
C SER A 834 -5.47 22.53 -12.84
N LEU A 835 -4.94 23.58 -13.50
CA LEU A 835 -5.74 24.45 -14.36
C LEU A 835 -6.16 23.71 -15.63
N ALA A 836 -5.24 22.96 -16.25
CA ALA A 836 -5.55 22.11 -17.39
C ALA A 836 -6.58 21.02 -17.04
N ASN A 837 -6.46 20.37 -15.87
CA ASN A 837 -7.51 19.48 -15.36
C ASN A 837 -8.88 20.18 -15.25
N SER A 838 -8.90 21.44 -14.80
CA SER A 838 -10.14 22.23 -14.67
C SER A 838 -10.77 22.53 -16.03
N TYR A 839 -9.96 22.97 -17.01
CA TYR A 839 -10.43 23.20 -18.37
C TYR A 839 -10.89 21.89 -19.05
N SER A 840 -10.18 20.78 -18.85
CA SER A 840 -10.62 19.47 -19.36
C SER A 840 -11.97 19.05 -18.75
N ASN A 841 -12.16 19.19 -17.44
CA ASN A 841 -13.42 18.79 -16.81
C ASN A 841 -14.61 19.67 -17.27
N ILE A 842 -14.42 20.97 -17.46
CA ILE A 842 -15.43 21.85 -18.09
C ILE A 842 -15.62 21.48 -19.57
N GLY A 843 -14.56 21.04 -20.25
CA GLY A 843 -14.60 20.51 -21.61
C GLY A 843 -15.42 19.23 -21.74
N ASN A 844 -15.33 18.31 -20.77
CA ASN A 844 -16.14 17.10 -20.69
C ASN A 844 -17.64 17.47 -20.67
N VAL A 845 -18.05 18.38 -19.78
CA VAL A 845 -19.46 18.82 -19.70
C VAL A 845 -19.94 19.39 -21.04
N TYR A 846 -19.12 20.21 -21.72
CA TYR A 846 -19.50 20.75 -23.03
C TYR A 846 -19.53 19.69 -24.15
N ASP A 847 -18.71 18.64 -24.07
CA ASP A 847 -18.77 17.48 -24.99
C ASP A 847 -20.07 16.70 -24.76
N SER A 848 -20.39 16.37 -23.49
CA SER A 848 -21.65 15.74 -23.05
C SER A 848 -22.91 16.55 -23.39
N MET A 849 -22.79 17.88 -23.53
CA MET A 849 -23.85 18.78 -24.00
C MET A 849 -23.94 18.92 -25.53
N GLY A 850 -23.05 18.30 -26.31
CA GLY A 850 -22.96 18.47 -27.78
C GLY A 850 -22.39 19.82 -28.23
N GLU A 851 -21.81 20.60 -27.31
CA GLU A 851 -21.24 21.93 -27.52
C GLU A 851 -19.74 21.84 -27.92
N TYR A 852 -19.46 20.94 -28.87
CA TYR A 852 -18.14 20.47 -29.29
C TYR A 852 -17.09 21.59 -29.53
N SER A 853 -17.52 22.74 -30.06
CA SER A 853 -16.61 23.88 -30.30
C SER A 853 -16.06 24.51 -29.01
N LYS A 854 -16.83 24.48 -27.91
CA LYS A 854 -16.40 24.93 -26.58
C LYS A 854 -15.49 23.89 -25.94
N ALA A 855 -15.86 22.61 -26.05
CA ALA A 855 -15.06 21.48 -25.58
C ALA A 855 -13.66 21.48 -26.19
N LEU A 856 -13.54 21.55 -27.52
CA LEU A 856 -12.26 21.65 -28.22
C LEU A 856 -11.41 22.84 -27.74
N SER A 857 -11.99 24.04 -27.64
CA SER A 857 -11.25 25.23 -27.18
C SER A 857 -10.74 25.11 -25.74
N LEU A 858 -11.39 24.33 -24.89
CA LEU A 858 -10.96 24.06 -23.52
C LEU A 858 -9.89 22.96 -23.47
N TYR A 859 -10.08 21.87 -24.21
CA TYR A 859 -9.07 20.81 -24.32
C TYR A 859 -7.77 21.30 -24.98
N GLU A 860 -7.84 22.20 -25.96
CA GLU A 860 -6.66 22.83 -26.57
C GLU A 860 -5.86 23.67 -25.55
N LYS A 861 -6.53 24.44 -24.68
CA LYS A 861 -5.88 25.19 -23.58
C LYS A 861 -5.26 24.24 -22.55
N ALA A 862 -5.98 23.19 -22.17
CA ALA A 862 -5.46 22.17 -21.25
C ALA A 862 -4.19 21.51 -21.82
N LEU A 863 -4.25 21.13 -23.10
CA LEU A 863 -3.14 20.54 -23.83
C LEU A 863 -1.95 21.50 -23.99
N GLU A 864 -2.16 22.80 -24.22
CA GLU A 864 -1.08 23.80 -24.24
C GLU A 864 -0.38 23.89 -22.87
N ILE A 865 -1.16 23.99 -21.79
CA ILE A 865 -0.64 24.04 -20.42
C ILE A 865 0.18 22.78 -20.11
N PHE A 866 -0.37 21.59 -20.38
CA PHE A 866 0.36 20.33 -20.15
C PHE A 866 1.62 20.20 -21.02
N LYS A 867 1.60 20.64 -22.29
CA LYS A 867 2.79 20.67 -23.15
C LYS A 867 3.89 21.58 -22.61
N LYS A 868 3.53 22.57 -21.79
CA LYS A 868 4.45 23.52 -21.15
C LYS A 868 4.98 23.06 -19.79
N THR A 869 4.25 22.22 -19.04
CA THR A 869 4.66 21.78 -17.68
C THR A 869 4.98 20.31 -17.49
N LEU A 870 4.66 19.44 -18.46
CA LEU A 870 4.85 18.00 -18.35
C LEU A 870 5.82 17.48 -19.42
N PRO A 871 6.55 16.38 -19.18
CA PRO A 871 7.28 15.68 -20.24
C PRO A 871 6.36 15.28 -21.39
N SER A 872 6.88 15.26 -22.62
CA SER A 872 6.12 14.90 -23.82
C SER A 872 5.56 13.46 -23.85
N SER A 873 5.93 12.64 -22.87
CA SER A 873 5.41 11.29 -22.63
C SER A 873 4.31 11.21 -21.56
N HIS A 874 4.01 12.28 -20.82
CA HIS A 874 3.16 12.22 -19.61
C HIS A 874 1.73 11.70 -19.88
N PRO A 875 1.14 10.84 -19.02
CA PRO A 875 -0.19 10.27 -19.26
C PRO A 875 -1.30 11.32 -19.52
N SER A 876 -1.33 12.42 -18.77
CA SER A 876 -2.29 13.53 -18.99
C SER A 876 -2.24 14.16 -20.40
N LEU A 877 -1.11 14.08 -21.13
CA LEU A 877 -1.06 14.48 -22.54
C LEU A 877 -1.82 13.48 -23.42
N ALA A 878 -1.66 12.17 -23.17
CA ALA A 878 -2.45 11.14 -23.84
C ALA A 878 -3.94 11.27 -23.52
N THR A 879 -4.33 11.53 -22.28
CA THR A 879 -5.72 11.85 -21.92
C THR A 879 -6.23 13.06 -22.71
N SER A 880 -5.46 14.16 -22.76
CA SER A 880 -5.87 15.37 -23.49
C SER A 880 -6.02 15.15 -25.00
N TYR A 881 -5.15 14.33 -25.61
CA TYR A 881 -5.31 13.92 -27.00
C TYR A 881 -6.54 13.02 -27.17
N SER A 882 -6.77 12.05 -26.29
CA SER A 882 -7.97 11.21 -26.31
C SER A 882 -9.27 12.02 -26.20
N ASN A 883 -9.33 13.03 -25.33
CA ASN A 883 -10.52 13.90 -25.21
C ASN A 883 -10.79 14.70 -26.50
N ILE A 884 -9.74 15.19 -27.18
CA ILE A 884 -9.88 15.82 -28.50
C ILE A 884 -10.31 14.78 -29.56
N GLY A 885 -9.80 13.55 -29.47
CA GLY A 885 -10.23 12.41 -30.28
C GLY A 885 -11.71 12.07 -30.09
N ASN A 886 -12.21 12.10 -28.85
CA ASN A 886 -13.61 11.87 -28.49
C ASN A 886 -14.51 12.88 -29.20
N VAL A 887 -14.22 14.18 -29.09
CA VAL A 887 -15.04 15.21 -29.75
C VAL A 887 -15.06 15.02 -31.26
N TYR A 888 -13.91 14.76 -31.90
CA TYR A 888 -13.90 14.49 -33.34
C TYR A 888 -14.62 13.18 -33.71
N ASN A 889 -14.72 12.20 -32.80
CA ASN A 889 -15.54 11.00 -33.00
C ASN A 889 -17.05 11.30 -32.84
N HIS A 890 -17.43 12.12 -31.87
CA HIS A 890 -18.81 12.59 -31.66
C HIS A 890 -19.31 13.54 -32.77
N MET A 891 -18.39 14.21 -33.47
CA MET A 891 -18.63 15.00 -34.67
C MET A 891 -18.63 14.18 -35.97
N GLU A 892 -18.51 12.85 -35.90
CA GLU A 892 -18.33 11.92 -37.05
C GLU A 892 -17.08 12.23 -37.92
N GLU A 893 -16.17 13.08 -37.46
CA GLU A 893 -14.91 13.44 -38.12
C GLU A 893 -13.80 12.40 -37.83
N TYR A 894 -14.11 11.12 -38.05
CA TYR A 894 -13.27 9.96 -37.74
C TYR A 894 -11.82 10.06 -38.24
N SER A 895 -11.63 10.70 -39.40
CA SER A 895 -10.30 10.91 -40.01
C SER A 895 -9.44 11.96 -39.29
N LYS A 896 -10.04 12.87 -38.52
CA LYS A 896 -9.34 13.75 -37.55
C LYS A 896 -9.15 13.06 -36.20
N SER A 897 -10.10 12.23 -35.79
CA SER A 897 -10.09 11.52 -34.51
C SER A 897 -8.94 10.52 -34.39
N LEU A 898 -8.75 9.64 -35.38
CA LEU A 898 -7.73 8.57 -35.35
C LEU A 898 -6.30 9.06 -34.99
N PRO A 899 -5.72 10.10 -35.65
CA PRO A 899 -4.39 10.62 -35.29
C PRO A 899 -4.23 11.06 -33.83
N PHE A 900 -5.30 11.48 -33.15
CA PHE A 900 -5.23 11.86 -31.73
C PHE A 900 -5.18 10.63 -30.82
N TYR A 901 -5.97 9.60 -31.08
CA TYR A 901 -5.88 8.34 -30.34
C TYR A 901 -4.57 7.58 -30.62
N GLU A 902 -4.09 7.59 -31.86
CA GLU A 902 -2.75 7.07 -32.20
C GLU A 902 -1.66 7.80 -31.40
N LYS A 903 -1.76 9.13 -31.26
CA LYS A 903 -0.82 9.92 -30.44
C LYS A 903 -0.94 9.60 -28.95
N ALA A 904 -2.14 9.40 -28.43
CA ALA A 904 -2.37 8.98 -27.05
C ALA A 904 -1.74 7.60 -26.77
N LEU A 905 -1.96 6.63 -27.67
CA LEU A 905 -1.37 5.29 -27.58
C LEU A 905 0.17 5.33 -27.65
N GLU A 906 0.76 6.09 -28.59
CA GLU A 906 2.21 6.25 -28.73
C GLU A 906 2.87 6.85 -27.46
N ILE A 907 2.12 7.67 -26.72
CA ILE A 907 2.56 8.28 -25.46
C ILE A 907 2.48 7.25 -24.32
N MET A 908 1.34 6.58 -24.14
CA MET A 908 1.16 5.56 -23.11
C MET A 908 2.15 4.39 -23.26
N GLN A 909 2.40 3.92 -24.49
CA GLN A 909 3.35 2.83 -24.81
C GLN A 909 4.82 3.12 -24.43
N LYS A 910 5.18 4.37 -24.10
CA LYS A 910 6.56 4.75 -23.72
C LYS A 910 6.81 4.77 -22.23
N ILE A 911 5.76 4.87 -21.41
CA ILE A 911 5.86 4.87 -19.95
C ILE A 911 5.45 3.52 -19.38
N LEU A 912 4.35 2.97 -19.90
CA LEU A 912 3.65 1.87 -19.26
C LEU A 912 4.11 0.50 -19.79
N PRO A 913 4.16 -0.55 -18.95
CA PRO A 913 4.34 -1.93 -19.40
C PRO A 913 3.36 -2.30 -20.51
N SER A 914 3.76 -3.18 -21.43
CA SER A 914 2.96 -3.56 -22.62
C SER A 914 1.64 -4.28 -22.31
N ASN A 915 1.43 -4.66 -21.05
CA ASN A 915 0.21 -5.25 -20.49
C ASN A 915 -0.61 -4.27 -19.62
N HIS A 916 -0.25 -2.99 -19.50
CA HIS A 916 -0.93 -2.04 -18.62
C HIS A 916 -2.35 -1.69 -19.09
N TYR A 917 -3.34 -1.66 -18.18
CA TYR A 917 -4.76 -1.48 -18.52
C TYR A 917 -5.09 -0.19 -19.30
N LEU A 918 -4.44 0.95 -19.02
CA LEU A 918 -4.58 2.19 -19.82
C LEU A 918 -4.23 2.03 -21.32
N LEU A 919 -3.42 1.03 -21.70
CA LEU A 919 -3.22 0.68 -23.11
C LEU A 919 -4.48 0.06 -23.71
N ALA A 920 -5.19 -0.78 -22.96
CA ALA A 920 -6.47 -1.35 -23.39
C ALA A 920 -7.54 -0.27 -23.58
N ALA A 921 -7.59 0.77 -22.73
CA ALA A 921 -8.46 1.93 -22.95
C ALA A 921 -8.11 2.66 -24.27
N SER A 922 -6.82 2.86 -24.55
CA SER A 922 -6.35 3.47 -25.81
C SER A 922 -6.70 2.61 -27.04
N TYR A 923 -6.59 1.28 -26.94
CA TYR A 923 -6.99 0.36 -28.00
C TYR A 923 -8.52 0.30 -28.17
N ASN A 924 -9.30 0.28 -27.09
CA ASN A 924 -10.76 0.37 -27.14
C ASN A 924 -11.21 1.65 -27.88
N ASN A 925 -10.57 2.80 -27.63
CA ASN A 925 -10.91 4.05 -28.33
C ASN A 925 -10.66 3.98 -29.84
N ILE A 926 -9.54 3.39 -30.27
CA ILE A 926 -9.27 3.17 -31.71
C ILE A 926 -10.28 2.18 -32.31
N GLY A 927 -10.63 1.12 -31.56
CA GLY A 927 -11.70 0.18 -31.91
C GLY A 927 -13.04 0.89 -32.10
N ASN A 928 -13.40 1.80 -31.20
CA ASN A 928 -14.64 2.60 -31.25
C ASN A 928 -14.73 3.44 -32.53
N VAL A 929 -13.63 4.05 -32.98
CA VAL A 929 -13.65 4.81 -34.25
C VAL A 929 -13.88 3.88 -35.44
N TYR A 930 -13.18 2.74 -35.52
CA TYR A 930 -13.41 1.78 -36.62
C TYR A 930 -14.81 1.17 -36.58
N ASN A 931 -15.37 0.93 -35.38
CA ASN A 931 -16.75 0.51 -35.18
C ASN A 931 -17.74 1.55 -35.70
N ASN A 932 -17.57 2.83 -35.32
CA ASN A 932 -18.43 3.93 -35.76
C ASN A 932 -18.29 4.24 -37.26
N MET A 933 -17.17 3.86 -37.89
CA MET A 933 -16.98 3.86 -39.34
C MET A 933 -17.62 2.66 -40.06
N GLY A 934 -18.22 1.70 -39.35
CA GLY A 934 -18.74 0.44 -39.90
C GLY A 934 -17.64 -0.55 -40.34
N ASP A 935 -16.37 -0.31 -39.98
CA ASP A 935 -15.25 -1.21 -40.28
C ASP A 935 -14.99 -2.17 -39.11
N TYR A 936 -16.00 -2.99 -38.84
CA TYR A 936 -15.98 -4.07 -37.84
C TYR A 936 -14.75 -4.99 -37.99
N SER A 937 -14.25 -5.15 -39.21
CA SER A 937 -13.05 -5.93 -39.53
C SER A 937 -11.75 -5.35 -38.96
N LYS A 938 -11.67 -4.02 -38.80
CA LYS A 938 -10.56 -3.33 -38.11
C LYS A 938 -10.84 -3.10 -36.63
N ALA A 939 -12.11 -2.93 -36.23
CA ALA A 939 -12.48 -2.71 -34.84
C ALA A 939 -12.14 -3.94 -33.95
N LEU A 940 -12.53 -5.14 -34.41
CA LEU A 940 -12.42 -6.36 -33.61
C LEU A 940 -10.98 -6.65 -33.11
N PRO A 941 -9.90 -6.62 -33.93
CA PRO A 941 -8.53 -6.83 -33.44
C PRO A 941 -8.06 -5.84 -32.36
N PHE A 942 -8.57 -4.60 -32.35
CA PHE A 942 -8.25 -3.63 -31.30
C PHE A 942 -8.97 -3.96 -29.98
N TYR A 943 -10.24 -4.36 -30.04
CA TYR A 943 -10.97 -4.81 -28.85
C TYR A 943 -10.44 -6.14 -28.31
N GLU A 944 -10.08 -7.10 -29.16
CA GLU A 944 -9.39 -8.33 -28.76
C GLU A 944 -8.07 -8.03 -28.07
N LYS A 945 -7.27 -7.08 -28.59
CA LYS A 945 -6.01 -6.67 -27.98
C LYS A 945 -6.21 -5.96 -26.64
N ALA A 946 -7.25 -5.13 -26.52
CA ALA A 946 -7.65 -4.50 -25.27
C ALA A 946 -8.05 -5.55 -24.21
N LEU A 947 -8.89 -6.51 -24.59
CA LEU A 947 -9.30 -7.62 -23.72
C LEU A 947 -8.10 -8.46 -23.24
N GLU A 948 -7.20 -8.85 -24.15
CA GLU A 948 -6.00 -9.65 -23.83
C GLU A 948 -5.09 -8.96 -22.80
N ILE A 949 -5.05 -7.63 -22.80
CA ILE A 949 -4.31 -6.79 -21.85
C ILE A 949 -5.00 -6.77 -20.48
N LEU A 950 -6.33 -6.60 -20.46
CA LEU A 950 -7.13 -6.55 -19.23
C LEU A 950 -7.19 -7.92 -18.53
N GLU A 951 -7.40 -9.02 -19.26
CA GLU A 951 -7.44 -10.39 -18.73
C GLU A 951 -6.11 -10.83 -18.09
N LYS A 952 -5.00 -10.13 -18.40
CA LYS A 952 -3.66 -10.39 -17.86
C LYS A 952 -3.25 -9.52 -16.68
N THR A 953 -3.99 -8.45 -16.36
CA THR A 953 -3.59 -7.49 -15.32
C THR A 953 -4.63 -7.21 -14.26
N LEU A 954 -5.92 -7.31 -14.58
CA LEU A 954 -7.00 -6.98 -13.66
C LEU A 954 -7.67 -8.25 -13.11
N PRO A 955 -8.29 -8.21 -11.92
CA PRO A 955 -9.11 -9.30 -11.43
C PRO A 955 -10.19 -9.71 -12.45
N SER A 956 -10.55 -10.99 -12.50
CA SER A 956 -11.56 -11.51 -13.46
C SER A 956 -12.98 -10.94 -13.28
N ASN A 957 -13.18 -10.10 -12.26
CA ASN A 957 -14.38 -9.32 -11.99
C ASN A 957 -14.19 -7.80 -12.07
N HIS A 958 -13.17 -7.32 -12.78
CA HIS A 958 -12.92 -5.88 -12.93
C HIS A 958 -13.92 -5.21 -13.90
N PRO A 959 -14.46 -4.01 -13.62
CA PRO A 959 -15.41 -3.30 -14.50
C PRO A 959 -14.97 -3.20 -15.97
N HIS A 960 -13.73 -2.75 -16.24
CA HIS A 960 -13.17 -2.66 -17.60
C HIS A 960 -13.26 -3.96 -18.44
N LEU A 961 -13.23 -5.15 -17.82
CA LEU A 961 -13.42 -6.41 -18.55
C LEU A 961 -14.85 -6.52 -19.09
N ALA A 962 -15.86 -6.11 -18.30
CA ALA A 962 -17.24 -6.06 -18.77
C ALA A 962 -17.41 -5.06 -19.93
N SER A 963 -16.72 -3.91 -19.89
CA SER A 963 -16.71 -2.94 -21.00
C SER A 963 -16.12 -3.52 -22.28
N SER A 964 -14.91 -4.11 -22.24
CA SER A 964 -14.31 -4.73 -23.43
C SER A 964 -15.07 -5.96 -23.92
N TYR A 965 -15.68 -6.76 -23.04
CA TYR A 965 -16.59 -7.82 -23.47
C TYR A 965 -17.86 -7.27 -24.14
N ASN A 966 -18.47 -6.20 -23.60
CA ASN A 966 -19.61 -5.54 -24.24
C ASN A 966 -19.26 -5.01 -25.64
N ASN A 967 -18.07 -4.41 -25.83
CA ASN A 967 -17.61 -3.92 -27.13
C ASN A 967 -17.44 -5.07 -28.16
N ILE A 968 -16.84 -6.19 -27.76
CA ILE A 968 -16.69 -7.37 -28.65
C ILE A 968 -18.06 -8.00 -28.94
N GLY A 969 -18.95 -8.06 -27.94
CA GLY A 969 -20.34 -8.49 -28.11
C GLY A 969 -21.07 -7.64 -29.14
N PHE A 970 -20.95 -6.31 -29.04
CA PHE A 970 -21.57 -5.35 -29.96
C PHE A 970 -21.09 -5.54 -31.41
N VAL A 971 -19.79 -5.69 -31.64
CA VAL A 971 -19.26 -5.94 -32.99
C VAL A 971 -19.82 -7.24 -33.59
N TYR A 972 -20.01 -8.30 -32.79
CA TYR A 972 -20.65 -9.52 -33.29
C TYR A 972 -22.18 -9.37 -33.49
N ASP A 973 -22.86 -8.55 -32.70
CA ASP A 973 -24.29 -8.23 -32.83
C ASP A 973 -24.54 -7.47 -34.15
N GLU A 974 -23.73 -6.45 -34.44
CA GLU A 974 -23.71 -5.67 -35.69
C GLU A 974 -23.28 -6.48 -36.93
N MET A 975 -22.51 -7.55 -36.75
CA MET A 975 -22.18 -8.51 -37.81
C MET A 975 -23.26 -9.60 -38.03
N GLU A 976 -24.43 -9.48 -37.38
CA GLU A 976 -25.51 -10.48 -37.31
C GLU A 976 -25.08 -11.84 -36.71
N GLU A 977 -23.89 -11.91 -36.08
CA GLU A 977 -23.33 -13.11 -35.45
C GLU A 977 -23.77 -13.26 -33.98
N TYR A 978 -25.09 -13.14 -33.74
CA TYR A 978 -25.72 -13.10 -32.40
C TYR A 978 -25.27 -14.21 -31.44
N SER A 979 -25.00 -15.41 -31.98
CA SER A 979 -24.52 -16.57 -31.21
C SER A 979 -23.06 -16.46 -30.73
N LYS A 980 -22.25 -15.58 -31.34
CA LYS A 980 -20.94 -15.15 -30.83
C LYS A 980 -21.06 -13.97 -29.87
N ALA A 981 -21.99 -13.05 -30.12
CA ALA A 981 -22.20 -11.87 -29.27
C ALA A 981 -22.64 -12.25 -27.85
N LEU A 982 -23.63 -13.14 -27.74
CA LEU A 982 -24.28 -13.49 -26.48
C LEU A 982 -23.31 -13.94 -25.36
N PRO A 983 -22.34 -14.86 -25.58
CA PRO A 983 -21.35 -15.22 -24.57
C PRO A 983 -20.53 -14.06 -23.99
N PHE A 984 -20.25 -13.02 -24.79
CA PHE A 984 -19.53 -11.84 -24.29
C PHE A 984 -20.44 -10.94 -23.45
N TYR A 985 -21.67 -10.69 -23.91
CA TYR A 985 -22.67 -9.96 -23.11
C TYR A 985 -23.00 -10.69 -21.79
N GLU A 986 -23.10 -12.02 -21.78
CA GLU A 986 -23.33 -12.81 -20.56
C GLU A 986 -22.14 -12.74 -19.59
N LYS A 987 -20.89 -12.75 -20.08
CA LYS A 987 -19.70 -12.48 -19.24
C LYS A 987 -19.72 -11.07 -18.64
N ALA A 988 -20.01 -10.04 -19.45
CA ALA A 988 -20.07 -8.66 -19.00
C ALA A 988 -21.14 -8.48 -17.89
N LEU A 989 -22.32 -9.07 -18.10
CA LEU A 989 -23.39 -9.11 -17.11
C LEU A 989 -22.97 -9.84 -15.82
N GLN A 990 -22.30 -11.00 -15.93
CA GLN A 990 -21.82 -11.76 -14.77
C GLN A 990 -20.80 -10.97 -13.92
N ILE A 991 -19.89 -10.23 -14.58
CA ILE A 991 -18.92 -9.36 -13.91
C ILE A 991 -19.65 -8.24 -13.16
N GLY A 992 -20.53 -7.51 -13.83
CA GLY A 992 -21.33 -6.45 -13.20
C GLY A 992 -22.14 -6.96 -12.01
N GLN A 993 -22.80 -8.13 -12.14
CA GLN A 993 -23.59 -8.75 -11.07
C GLN A 993 -22.80 -9.09 -9.81
N LYS A 994 -21.47 -9.24 -9.89
CA LYS A 994 -20.60 -9.56 -8.75
C LYS A 994 -20.12 -8.33 -7.98
N ILE A 995 -19.96 -7.19 -8.65
CA ILE A 995 -19.27 -6.00 -8.10
C ILE A 995 -20.19 -4.79 -7.89
N LEU A 996 -21.27 -4.68 -8.68
CA LEU A 996 -22.16 -3.52 -8.67
C LEU A 996 -23.39 -3.76 -7.78
N PRO A 997 -23.97 -2.72 -7.17
CA PRO A 997 -25.29 -2.81 -6.54
C PRO A 997 -26.35 -3.35 -7.50
N SER A 998 -27.31 -4.14 -7.01
CA SER A 998 -28.33 -4.80 -7.85
C SER A 998 -29.23 -3.86 -8.67
N ASN A 999 -29.17 -2.56 -8.39
CA ASN A 999 -29.86 -1.46 -9.05
C ASN A 999 -28.92 -0.55 -9.89
N HIS A 1000 -27.69 -0.96 -10.18
CA HIS A 1000 -26.74 -0.14 -10.94
C HIS A 1000 -27.17 0.06 -12.41
N PRO A 1001 -27.06 1.26 -13.00
CA PRO A 1001 -27.41 1.52 -14.40
C PRO A 1001 -26.77 0.55 -15.41
N ASP A 1002 -25.49 0.21 -15.24
CA ASP A 1002 -24.75 -0.70 -16.14
C ASP A 1002 -25.30 -2.13 -16.16
N LEU A 1003 -25.94 -2.57 -15.07
CA LEU A 1003 -26.66 -3.84 -15.06
C LEU A 1003 -27.85 -3.76 -16.01
N ALA A 1004 -28.58 -2.65 -16.03
CA ALA A 1004 -29.67 -2.44 -16.99
C ALA A 1004 -29.16 -2.28 -18.43
N TYR A 1005 -27.94 -1.78 -18.64
CA TYR A 1005 -27.30 -1.80 -19.96
C TYR A 1005 -26.97 -3.24 -20.39
N SER A 1006 -26.26 -4.00 -19.57
CA SER A 1006 -25.86 -5.39 -19.87
C SER A 1006 -27.06 -6.34 -20.00
N TYR A 1007 -28.10 -6.17 -19.18
CA TYR A 1007 -29.38 -6.89 -19.35
C TYR A 1007 -30.11 -6.53 -20.64
N ASN A 1008 -30.01 -5.28 -21.14
CA ASN A 1008 -30.58 -4.93 -22.44
C ASN A 1008 -29.80 -5.55 -23.60
N ASN A 1009 -28.46 -5.60 -23.53
CA ASN A 1009 -27.63 -6.23 -24.57
C ASN A 1009 -27.91 -7.75 -24.66
N VAL A 1010 -27.94 -8.44 -23.51
CA VAL A 1010 -28.36 -9.86 -23.43
C VAL A 1010 -29.80 -10.03 -23.91
N GLY A 1011 -30.71 -9.10 -23.59
CA GLY A 1011 -32.10 -9.13 -24.06
C GLY A 1011 -32.24 -8.98 -25.58
N ASN A 1012 -31.51 -8.02 -26.17
CA ASN A 1012 -31.46 -7.79 -27.62
C ASN A 1012 -30.93 -9.04 -28.34
N ALA A 1013 -29.81 -9.60 -27.90
CA ALA A 1013 -29.24 -10.82 -28.48
C ALA A 1013 -30.22 -11.99 -28.42
N TYR A 1014 -30.89 -12.22 -27.27
CA TYR A 1014 -31.91 -13.26 -27.16
C TYR A 1014 -33.15 -12.99 -28.04
N ASN A 1015 -33.56 -11.73 -28.22
CA ASN A 1015 -34.63 -11.35 -29.14
C ASN A 1015 -34.26 -11.64 -30.60
N ASN A 1016 -33.05 -11.26 -31.02
CA ASN A 1016 -32.52 -11.48 -32.37
C ASN A 1016 -32.34 -12.99 -32.66
N MET A 1017 -32.02 -13.78 -31.64
CA MET A 1017 -31.97 -15.25 -31.69
C MET A 1017 -33.35 -15.93 -31.56
N GLY A 1018 -34.44 -15.19 -31.31
CA GLY A 1018 -35.79 -15.73 -31.19
C GLY A 1018 -36.15 -16.37 -29.83
N ASP A 1019 -35.27 -16.30 -28.81
CA ASP A 1019 -35.60 -16.70 -27.44
C ASP A 1019 -36.28 -15.55 -26.68
N TYR A 1020 -37.50 -15.23 -27.12
CA TYR A 1020 -38.32 -14.17 -26.57
C TYR A 1020 -38.56 -14.33 -25.05
N SER A 1021 -38.47 -15.56 -24.52
CA SER A 1021 -38.64 -15.84 -23.09
C SER A 1021 -37.53 -15.25 -22.23
N LYS A 1022 -36.27 -15.38 -22.67
CA LYS A 1022 -35.11 -14.77 -22.00
C LYS A 1022 -34.95 -13.30 -22.36
N ALA A 1023 -35.37 -12.89 -23.56
CA ALA A 1023 -35.41 -11.48 -23.95
C ALA A 1023 -36.30 -10.67 -23.00
N LEU A 1024 -37.56 -11.08 -22.80
CA LEU A 1024 -38.46 -10.46 -21.82
C LEU A 1024 -37.84 -10.49 -20.41
N SER A 1025 -37.36 -11.64 -19.93
CA SER A 1025 -36.77 -11.77 -18.59
C SER A 1025 -35.56 -10.86 -18.35
N SER A 1026 -34.84 -10.48 -19.40
CA SER A 1026 -33.68 -9.58 -19.31
C SER A 1026 -34.11 -8.12 -19.41
N HIS A 1027 -34.96 -7.76 -20.38
CA HIS A 1027 -35.47 -6.38 -20.51
C HIS A 1027 -36.35 -5.95 -19.33
N GLU A 1028 -37.13 -6.86 -18.71
CA GLU A 1028 -37.90 -6.58 -17.49
C GLU A 1028 -36.99 -6.24 -16.30
N LYS A 1029 -35.83 -6.91 -16.16
CA LYS A 1029 -34.83 -6.56 -15.14
C LYS A 1029 -34.20 -5.20 -15.44
N ALA A 1030 -33.86 -4.93 -16.70
CA ALA A 1030 -33.33 -3.64 -17.12
C ALA A 1030 -34.30 -2.49 -16.88
N LEU A 1031 -35.59 -2.68 -17.21
CA LEU A 1031 -36.66 -1.73 -16.92
C LEU A 1031 -36.78 -1.49 -15.42
N LYS A 1032 -36.93 -2.55 -14.61
CA LYS A 1032 -37.11 -2.42 -13.16
C LYS A 1032 -35.95 -1.70 -12.46
N ILE A 1033 -34.72 -1.88 -12.93
CA ILE A 1033 -33.56 -1.14 -12.44
C ILE A 1033 -33.71 0.36 -12.77
N ARG A 1034 -34.02 0.69 -14.03
CA ARG A 1034 -34.21 2.07 -14.49
C ARG A 1034 -35.40 2.78 -13.81
N GLU A 1035 -36.48 2.06 -13.52
CA GLU A 1035 -37.64 2.57 -12.77
C GLU A 1035 -37.32 2.92 -11.31
N ILE A 1036 -36.22 2.41 -10.75
CA ILE A 1036 -35.75 2.70 -9.39
C ILE A 1036 -34.73 3.84 -9.39
N THR A 1037 -33.88 3.95 -10.42
CA THR A 1037 -32.76 4.91 -10.44
C THR A 1037 -33.00 6.19 -11.23
N LEU A 1038 -33.97 6.23 -12.14
CA LEU A 1038 -34.15 7.36 -13.07
C LEU A 1038 -35.50 8.07 -12.85
N PRO A 1039 -35.60 9.38 -13.14
CA PRO A 1039 -36.88 10.09 -13.20
C PRO A 1039 -37.87 9.40 -14.15
N SER A 1040 -39.17 9.47 -13.85
CA SER A 1040 -40.22 8.75 -14.59
C SER A 1040 -40.34 9.11 -16.08
N ASN A 1041 -39.80 10.27 -16.48
CA ASN A 1041 -39.74 10.76 -17.86
C ASN A 1041 -38.35 10.57 -18.51
N HIS A 1042 -37.43 9.81 -17.92
CA HIS A 1042 -36.08 9.67 -18.47
C HIS A 1042 -36.07 8.86 -19.79
N PRO A 1043 -35.40 9.31 -20.87
CA PRO A 1043 -35.42 8.63 -22.17
C PRO A 1043 -35.02 7.14 -22.16
N LEU A 1044 -34.16 6.72 -21.24
CA LEU A 1044 -33.79 5.30 -21.07
C LEU A 1044 -34.96 4.41 -20.62
N LEU A 1045 -36.00 4.95 -19.97
CA LEU A 1045 -37.24 4.22 -19.68
C LEU A 1045 -38.03 3.99 -20.98
N ALA A 1046 -38.15 5.01 -21.84
CA ALA A 1046 -38.75 4.85 -23.16
C ALA A 1046 -38.02 3.80 -24.01
N ALA A 1047 -36.69 3.79 -23.99
CA ALA A 1047 -35.90 2.75 -24.64
C ALA A 1047 -36.21 1.35 -24.09
N SER A 1048 -36.32 1.18 -22.77
CA SER A 1048 -36.71 -0.10 -22.15
C SER A 1048 -38.13 -0.53 -22.52
N TYR A 1049 -39.12 0.36 -22.47
CA TYR A 1049 -40.49 0.06 -22.92
C TYR A 1049 -40.53 -0.30 -24.42
N ASN A 1050 -39.81 0.44 -25.26
CA ASN A 1050 -39.69 0.16 -26.68
C ASN A 1050 -39.08 -1.23 -26.96
N ASN A 1051 -38.05 -1.64 -26.21
CA ASN A 1051 -37.41 -2.94 -26.41
C ASN A 1051 -38.31 -4.10 -25.98
N ILE A 1052 -39.02 -3.99 -24.84
CA ILE A 1052 -40.05 -4.97 -24.46
C ILE A 1052 -41.20 -4.99 -25.50
N GLY A 1053 -41.54 -3.81 -26.05
CA GLY A 1053 -42.48 -3.68 -27.17
C GLY A 1053 -42.01 -4.44 -28.42
N ASN A 1054 -40.74 -4.31 -28.80
CA ASN A 1054 -40.15 -5.06 -29.91
C ASN A 1054 -40.23 -6.58 -29.71
N VAL A 1055 -39.97 -7.08 -28.50
CA VAL A 1055 -40.12 -8.51 -28.21
C VAL A 1055 -41.57 -8.97 -28.37
N TYR A 1056 -42.55 -8.23 -27.83
CA TYR A 1056 -43.97 -8.56 -28.05
C TYR A 1056 -44.41 -8.45 -29.50
N TYR A 1057 -43.87 -7.48 -30.27
CA TYR A 1057 -44.11 -7.38 -31.71
C TYR A 1057 -43.58 -8.61 -32.45
N ASN A 1058 -42.35 -9.05 -32.14
CA ASN A 1058 -41.74 -10.25 -32.72
C ASN A 1058 -42.45 -11.55 -32.30
N MET A 1059 -43.11 -11.57 -31.13
CA MET A 1059 -44.02 -12.65 -30.71
C MET A 1059 -45.40 -12.62 -31.40
N GLY A 1060 -45.73 -11.59 -32.18
CA GLY A 1060 -47.06 -11.38 -32.77
C GLY A 1060 -48.12 -10.82 -31.81
N GLU A 1061 -47.72 -10.40 -30.61
CA GLU A 1061 -48.58 -9.87 -29.54
C GLU A 1061 -48.77 -8.35 -29.68
N TYR A 1062 -49.20 -7.92 -30.87
CA TYR A 1062 -49.19 -6.51 -31.31
C TYR A 1062 -49.96 -5.54 -30.40
N SER A 1063 -50.99 -6.02 -29.69
CA SER A 1063 -51.72 -5.19 -28.71
C SER A 1063 -50.89 -4.84 -27.47
N LYS A 1064 -50.01 -5.76 -27.03
CA LYS A 1064 -49.09 -5.53 -25.91
C LYS A 1064 -47.96 -4.60 -26.34
N SER A 1065 -47.38 -4.83 -27.52
CA SER A 1065 -46.32 -3.94 -28.04
C SER A 1065 -46.81 -2.51 -28.23
N LEU A 1066 -48.02 -2.31 -28.79
CA LEU A 1066 -48.63 -0.99 -28.92
C LEU A 1066 -48.67 -0.23 -27.57
N SER A 1067 -49.21 -0.85 -26.52
CA SER A 1067 -49.31 -0.23 -25.18
C SER A 1067 -47.96 0.13 -24.53
N LEU A 1068 -46.86 -0.46 -25.00
CA LEU A 1068 -45.50 -0.15 -24.56
C LEU A 1068 -44.86 0.92 -25.44
N TYR A 1069 -45.12 0.90 -26.75
CA TYR A 1069 -44.73 1.96 -27.68
C TYR A 1069 -45.43 3.29 -27.36
N GLU A 1070 -46.69 3.26 -26.91
CA GLU A 1070 -47.43 4.45 -26.44
C GLU A 1070 -46.73 5.10 -25.23
N LYS A 1071 -46.36 4.33 -24.20
CA LYS A 1071 -45.57 4.81 -23.05
C LYS A 1071 -44.20 5.36 -23.47
N ALA A 1072 -43.51 4.65 -24.37
CA ALA A 1072 -42.21 5.09 -24.88
C ALA A 1072 -42.33 6.40 -25.66
N LEU A 1073 -43.41 6.57 -26.42
CA LEU A 1073 -43.69 7.79 -27.17
C LEU A 1073 -44.03 8.96 -26.25
N GLU A 1074 -44.88 8.75 -25.23
CA GLU A 1074 -45.27 9.78 -24.24
C GLU A 1074 -44.01 10.37 -23.56
N ILE A 1075 -43.16 9.52 -22.99
CA ILE A 1075 -41.89 9.90 -22.35
C ILE A 1075 -40.98 10.68 -23.33
N ARG A 1076 -40.85 10.20 -24.58
CA ARG A 1076 -40.04 10.86 -25.62
C ARG A 1076 -40.62 12.20 -26.07
N GLN A 1077 -41.95 12.38 -26.05
CA GLN A 1077 -42.62 13.65 -26.39
C GLN A 1077 -42.43 14.72 -25.31
N GLU A 1078 -42.33 14.33 -24.03
CA GLU A 1078 -42.09 15.28 -22.94
C GLU A 1078 -40.62 15.76 -22.86
N THR A 1079 -39.66 14.94 -23.31
CA THR A 1079 -38.22 15.17 -23.04
C THR A 1079 -37.35 15.48 -24.26
N LEU A 1080 -37.74 15.05 -25.46
CA LEU A 1080 -36.91 15.21 -26.66
C LEU A 1080 -37.40 16.37 -27.53
N SER A 1081 -36.51 16.94 -28.34
CA SER A 1081 -36.88 17.98 -29.30
C SER A 1081 -37.85 17.41 -30.35
N SER A 1082 -38.73 18.25 -30.90
CA SER A 1082 -39.83 17.82 -31.78
C SER A 1082 -39.42 17.13 -33.09
N ASN A 1083 -38.13 17.17 -33.45
CA ASN A 1083 -37.54 16.48 -34.59
C ASN A 1083 -36.59 15.33 -34.19
N HIS A 1084 -36.49 14.93 -32.92
CA HIS A 1084 -35.51 13.91 -32.50
C HIS A 1084 -35.79 12.53 -33.12
N LEU A 1085 -34.76 11.81 -33.58
CA LEU A 1085 -34.91 10.55 -34.32
C LEU A 1085 -35.67 9.47 -33.53
N ASP A 1086 -35.39 9.30 -32.23
CA ASP A 1086 -36.20 8.48 -31.30
C ASP A 1086 -37.72 8.65 -31.39
N LEU A 1087 -38.22 9.87 -31.64
CA LEU A 1087 -39.65 10.10 -31.83
C LEU A 1087 -40.14 9.46 -33.13
N ALA A 1088 -39.38 9.61 -34.22
CA ALA A 1088 -39.67 8.93 -35.48
C ALA A 1088 -39.63 7.41 -35.32
N THR A 1089 -38.68 6.87 -34.56
CA THR A 1089 -38.61 5.43 -34.24
C THR A 1089 -39.84 4.97 -33.47
N SER A 1090 -40.27 5.69 -32.43
CA SER A 1090 -41.53 5.41 -31.72
C SER A 1090 -42.75 5.45 -32.63
N TYR A 1091 -42.86 6.47 -33.50
CA TYR A 1091 -43.98 6.57 -34.46
C TYR A 1091 -43.94 5.44 -35.49
N ASN A 1092 -42.78 5.10 -36.07
CA ASN A 1092 -42.62 3.97 -37.00
C ASN A 1092 -43.04 2.65 -36.35
N ASN A 1093 -42.66 2.43 -35.08
CA ASN A 1093 -43.01 1.22 -34.33
C ASN A 1093 -44.52 1.12 -34.02
N MET A 1094 -45.18 2.23 -33.70
CA MET A 1094 -46.65 2.28 -33.62
C MET A 1094 -47.32 2.04 -34.98
N GLY A 1095 -46.78 2.61 -36.05
CA GLY A 1095 -47.20 2.35 -37.42
C GLY A 1095 -47.12 0.86 -37.76
N ASN A 1096 -45.99 0.21 -37.45
CA ASN A 1096 -45.77 -1.22 -37.64
C ASN A 1096 -46.80 -2.06 -36.87
N ALA A 1097 -47.02 -1.79 -35.58
CA ALA A 1097 -47.99 -2.51 -34.77
C ALA A 1097 -49.43 -2.39 -35.33
N TYR A 1098 -49.91 -1.18 -35.65
CA TYR A 1098 -51.23 -1.00 -36.26
C TYR A 1098 -51.34 -1.65 -37.65
N ASN A 1099 -50.27 -1.63 -38.44
CA ASN A 1099 -50.24 -2.23 -39.78
C ASN A 1099 -50.36 -3.76 -39.71
N GLN A 1100 -49.65 -4.42 -38.79
CA GLN A 1100 -49.78 -5.87 -38.56
C GLN A 1100 -51.13 -6.28 -37.95
N MET A 1101 -51.77 -5.38 -37.20
CA MET A 1101 -53.15 -5.56 -36.73
C MET A 1101 -54.22 -5.37 -37.83
N GLY A 1102 -53.83 -5.02 -39.05
CA GLY A 1102 -54.75 -4.71 -40.16
C GLY A 1102 -55.43 -3.34 -40.04
N GLU A 1103 -55.08 -2.53 -39.04
CA GLU A 1103 -55.61 -1.18 -38.85
C GLU A 1103 -54.84 -0.16 -39.71
N HIS A 1104 -54.72 -0.43 -41.01
CA HIS A 1104 -53.92 0.32 -41.98
C HIS A 1104 -54.23 1.84 -41.99
N SER A 1105 -55.48 2.22 -41.78
CA SER A 1105 -55.89 3.63 -41.68
C SER A 1105 -55.42 4.35 -40.41
N LYS A 1106 -55.07 3.61 -39.35
CA LYS A 1106 -54.42 4.16 -38.15
C LYS A 1106 -52.91 4.15 -38.24
N SER A 1107 -52.29 3.22 -38.98
CA SER A 1107 -50.82 3.20 -39.12
C SER A 1107 -50.28 4.36 -39.97
N LEU A 1108 -51.03 4.79 -41.00
CA LEU A 1108 -50.60 5.81 -41.95
C LEU A 1108 -50.12 7.13 -41.29
N PRO A 1109 -50.87 7.79 -40.38
CA PRO A 1109 -50.44 9.07 -39.80
C PRO A 1109 -49.18 8.95 -38.92
N PHE A 1110 -48.91 7.77 -38.35
CA PHE A 1110 -47.68 7.54 -37.59
C PHE A 1110 -46.47 7.40 -38.53
N TYR A 1111 -46.60 6.66 -39.62
CA TYR A 1111 -45.52 6.59 -40.63
C TYR A 1111 -45.27 7.95 -41.30
N GLU A 1112 -46.32 8.70 -41.65
CA GLU A 1112 -46.21 10.06 -42.19
C GLU A 1112 -45.45 10.99 -41.22
N LYS A 1113 -45.77 10.93 -39.92
CA LYS A 1113 -45.10 11.75 -38.90
C LYS A 1113 -43.67 11.32 -38.60
N ALA A 1114 -43.37 10.02 -38.65
CA ALA A 1114 -42.00 9.52 -38.61
C ALA A 1114 -41.18 10.05 -39.79
N LEU A 1115 -41.77 10.05 -40.99
CA LEU A 1115 -41.12 10.52 -42.22
C LEU A 1115 -40.90 12.03 -42.18
N GLU A 1116 -41.88 12.82 -41.73
CA GLU A 1116 -41.75 14.28 -41.57
C GLU A 1116 -40.61 14.67 -40.62
N ILE A 1117 -40.34 13.84 -39.60
CA ILE A 1117 -39.22 14.04 -38.67
C ILE A 1117 -37.90 13.67 -39.35
N GLN A 1118 -37.80 12.45 -39.90
CA GLN A 1118 -36.55 11.97 -40.50
C GLN A 1118 -36.11 12.80 -41.71
N GLN A 1119 -37.04 13.26 -42.57
CA GLN A 1119 -36.72 14.11 -43.73
C GLN A 1119 -36.12 15.48 -43.37
N LYS A 1120 -36.19 15.92 -42.10
CA LYS A 1120 -35.57 17.17 -41.63
C LYS A 1120 -34.15 17.00 -41.11
N ILE A 1121 -33.70 15.77 -40.88
CA ILE A 1121 -32.39 15.46 -40.28
C ILE A 1121 -31.54 14.61 -41.23
N LEU A 1122 -32.11 13.54 -41.77
CA LEU A 1122 -31.38 12.54 -42.52
C LEU A 1122 -31.22 12.97 -43.99
N PRO A 1123 -30.07 12.66 -44.65
CA PRO A 1123 -29.89 12.94 -46.06
C PRO A 1123 -30.89 12.14 -46.92
N SER A 1124 -31.21 12.65 -48.10
CA SER A 1124 -32.31 12.17 -48.97
C SER A 1124 -32.14 10.75 -49.55
N ASN A 1125 -31.05 10.07 -49.20
CA ASN A 1125 -30.69 8.69 -49.54
C ASN A 1125 -30.58 7.75 -48.30
N HIS A 1126 -30.95 8.21 -47.09
CA HIS A 1126 -30.81 7.41 -45.87
C HIS A 1126 -31.77 6.20 -45.86
N PRO A 1127 -31.31 4.98 -45.50
CA PRO A 1127 -32.13 3.75 -45.56
C PRO A 1127 -33.47 3.83 -44.84
N ASP A 1128 -33.54 4.52 -43.70
CA ASP A 1128 -34.77 4.71 -42.93
C ASP A 1128 -35.87 5.44 -43.72
N LEU A 1129 -35.49 6.45 -44.53
CA LEU A 1129 -36.43 7.19 -45.37
C LEU A 1129 -37.04 6.25 -46.41
N THR A 1130 -36.20 5.47 -47.11
CA THR A 1130 -36.64 4.42 -48.04
C THR A 1130 -37.52 3.39 -47.32
N THR A 1131 -37.20 3.02 -46.07
CA THR A 1131 -38.00 2.09 -45.26
C THR A 1131 -39.39 2.66 -44.94
N LEU A 1132 -39.48 3.93 -44.54
CA LEU A 1132 -40.75 4.60 -44.29
C LEU A 1132 -41.58 4.81 -45.56
N HIS A 1133 -40.96 5.17 -46.69
CA HIS A 1133 -41.66 5.23 -47.98
C HIS A 1133 -42.23 3.84 -48.38
N ASN A 1134 -41.45 2.77 -48.22
CA ASN A 1134 -41.93 1.40 -48.43
C ASN A 1134 -43.10 1.04 -47.49
N ASN A 1135 -43.04 1.43 -46.20
CA ASN A 1135 -44.12 1.20 -45.24
C ASN A 1135 -45.41 1.94 -45.62
N ILE A 1136 -45.32 3.23 -45.95
CA ILE A 1136 -46.45 4.06 -46.39
C ILE A 1136 -47.06 3.52 -47.69
N ARG A 1137 -46.23 3.14 -48.67
CA ARG A 1137 -46.68 2.47 -49.89
C ARG A 1137 -47.43 1.18 -49.57
N ASN A 1138 -46.86 0.31 -48.74
CA ASN A 1138 -47.45 -0.98 -48.39
C ASN A 1138 -48.83 -0.77 -47.73
N VAL A 1139 -48.97 0.22 -46.85
CA VAL A 1139 -50.26 0.63 -46.25
C VAL A 1139 -51.27 1.05 -47.32
N HIS A 1140 -50.92 2.00 -48.21
CA HIS A 1140 -51.83 2.41 -49.28
C HIS A 1140 -52.19 1.25 -50.22
N ASN A 1141 -51.25 0.38 -50.55
CA ASN A 1141 -51.49 -0.78 -51.42
C ASN A 1141 -52.42 -1.81 -50.76
N ASN A 1142 -52.25 -2.07 -49.47
CA ASN A 1142 -53.14 -2.93 -48.68
C ASN A 1142 -54.55 -2.33 -48.53
N MET A 1143 -54.67 -1.00 -48.52
CA MET A 1143 -55.95 -0.27 -48.57
C MET A 1143 -56.58 -0.19 -49.97
N GLY A 1144 -55.92 -0.73 -51.02
CA GLY A 1144 -56.37 -0.63 -52.42
C GLY A 1144 -56.18 0.76 -53.05
N GLU A 1145 -55.49 1.67 -52.38
CA GLU A 1145 -55.23 3.04 -52.83
C GLU A 1145 -54.01 3.12 -53.77
N HIS A 1146 -53.93 2.22 -54.76
CA HIS A 1146 -52.76 2.04 -55.63
C HIS A 1146 -52.22 3.35 -56.26
N PRO A 1147 -53.05 4.34 -56.69
CA PRO A 1147 -52.54 5.63 -57.18
C PRO A 1147 -51.76 6.45 -56.14
N LYS A 1148 -52.10 6.32 -54.84
CA LYS A 1148 -51.32 6.95 -53.75
C LYS A 1148 -50.03 6.18 -53.49
N ALA A 1149 -50.10 4.85 -53.46
CA ALA A 1149 -48.92 4.00 -53.31
C ALA A 1149 -47.88 4.30 -54.40
N ILE A 1150 -48.32 4.44 -55.65
CA ILE A 1150 -47.50 4.87 -56.80
C ILE A 1150 -46.93 6.28 -56.56
N SER A 1151 -47.75 7.26 -56.16
CA SER A 1151 -47.26 8.62 -55.91
C SER A 1151 -46.26 8.72 -54.75
N VAL A 1152 -46.17 7.72 -53.87
CA VAL A 1152 -45.16 7.63 -52.80
C VAL A 1152 -43.87 7.00 -53.35
N ASP A 1153 -43.96 5.87 -54.06
CA ASP A 1153 -42.80 5.22 -54.69
C ASP A 1153 -42.15 6.11 -55.76
N GLU A 1154 -42.93 6.81 -56.60
CA GLU A 1154 -42.39 7.74 -57.61
C GLU A 1154 -41.59 8.90 -56.95
N LYS A 1155 -42.06 9.45 -55.83
CA LYS A 1155 -41.34 10.49 -55.07
C LYS A 1155 -40.09 9.96 -54.36
N ALA A 1156 -40.16 8.77 -53.79
CA ALA A 1156 -39.01 8.12 -53.17
C ALA A 1156 -37.93 7.83 -54.23
N LEU A 1157 -38.34 7.35 -55.41
CA LEU A 1157 -37.46 7.08 -56.53
C LEU A 1157 -36.84 8.36 -57.11
N GLU A 1158 -37.58 9.46 -57.26
CA GLU A 1158 -37.00 10.78 -57.63
C GLU A 1158 -35.96 11.26 -56.60
N SER A 1159 -36.23 11.08 -55.30
CA SER A 1159 -35.30 11.41 -54.22
C SER A 1159 -34.00 10.59 -54.33
N GLU A 1160 -34.12 9.27 -54.48
CA GLU A 1160 -32.97 8.36 -54.63
C GLU A 1160 -32.19 8.63 -55.93
N GLN A 1161 -32.87 8.89 -57.06
CA GLN A 1161 -32.24 9.25 -58.33
C GLN A 1161 -31.42 10.55 -58.23
N SER A 1162 -31.86 11.51 -57.42
CA SER A 1162 -31.16 12.80 -57.23
C SER A 1162 -29.90 12.70 -56.36
N SER A 1163 -29.75 11.61 -55.60
CA SER A 1163 -28.80 11.49 -54.49
C SER A 1163 -27.87 10.28 -54.57
N LEU A 1164 -28.17 9.31 -55.44
CA LEU A 1164 -27.37 8.11 -55.68
C LEU A 1164 -26.83 8.06 -57.12
N PRO A 1165 -25.65 7.46 -57.36
CA PRO A 1165 -25.19 7.14 -58.71
C PRO A 1165 -26.23 6.34 -59.49
N SER A 1166 -26.41 6.63 -60.78
CA SER A 1166 -27.45 6.02 -61.64
C SER A 1166 -27.33 4.50 -61.84
N ASN A 1167 -26.27 3.88 -61.33
CA ASN A 1167 -25.98 2.45 -61.31
C ASN A 1167 -26.02 1.84 -59.89
N HIS A 1168 -26.54 2.56 -58.89
CA HIS A 1168 -26.59 2.09 -57.51
C HIS A 1168 -27.62 0.96 -57.32
N PRO A 1169 -27.28 -0.19 -56.68
CA PRO A 1169 -28.18 -1.34 -56.60
C PRO A 1169 -29.55 -1.10 -55.93
N SER A 1170 -29.67 -0.13 -55.00
CA SER A 1170 -30.95 0.19 -54.36
C SER A 1170 -31.97 0.76 -55.35
N LEU A 1171 -31.52 1.58 -56.31
CA LEU A 1171 -32.39 2.13 -57.36
C LEU A 1171 -33.11 1.02 -58.12
N ALA A 1172 -32.43 -0.11 -58.40
CA ALA A 1172 -33.07 -1.24 -59.08
C ALA A 1172 -34.21 -1.87 -58.26
N ILE A 1173 -34.13 -1.84 -56.93
CA ILE A 1173 -35.20 -2.31 -56.04
C ILE A 1173 -36.38 -1.33 -56.10
N SER A 1174 -36.11 -0.03 -55.97
CA SER A 1174 -37.12 1.03 -56.04
C SER A 1174 -37.82 1.11 -57.41
N TYR A 1175 -37.07 0.96 -58.51
CA TYR A 1175 -37.62 0.77 -59.85
C TYR A 1175 -38.48 -0.50 -59.95
N SER A 1176 -38.01 -1.66 -59.45
CA SER A 1176 -38.77 -2.92 -59.50
C SER A 1176 -40.07 -2.85 -58.71
N ASN A 1177 -40.05 -2.20 -57.54
CA ASN A 1177 -41.23 -1.96 -56.70
C ASN A 1177 -42.26 -1.08 -57.42
N THR A 1178 -41.80 0.04 -58.00
CA THR A 1178 -42.68 0.95 -58.76
C THR A 1178 -43.29 0.24 -59.98
N GLY A 1179 -42.49 -0.57 -60.69
CA GLY A 1179 -42.96 -1.43 -61.78
C GLY A 1179 -44.05 -2.40 -61.34
N LEU A 1180 -43.87 -3.05 -60.18
CA LEU A 1180 -44.82 -4.01 -59.61
C LEU A 1180 -46.17 -3.36 -59.22
N LEU A 1181 -46.19 -2.11 -58.76
CA LEU A 1181 -47.46 -1.39 -58.53
C LEU A 1181 -48.23 -1.18 -59.84
N TYR A 1182 -47.54 -0.75 -60.91
CA TYR A 1182 -48.16 -0.59 -62.23
C TYR A 1182 -48.59 -1.92 -62.86
N ASP A 1183 -47.83 -3.00 -62.64
CA ASP A 1183 -48.15 -4.36 -63.09
C ASP A 1183 -49.42 -4.90 -62.41
N ASN A 1184 -49.54 -4.72 -61.08
CA ASN A 1184 -50.76 -5.03 -60.33
C ASN A 1184 -51.99 -4.25 -60.83
N MET A 1185 -51.80 -2.99 -61.28
CA MET A 1185 -52.84 -2.19 -61.93
C MET A 1185 -53.09 -2.56 -63.41
N ARG A 1186 -52.37 -3.56 -63.96
CA ARG A 1186 -52.37 -3.97 -65.38
C ARG A 1186 -51.96 -2.86 -66.36
N ALA A 1187 -51.22 -1.87 -65.88
CA ALA A 1187 -50.67 -0.77 -66.66
C ALA A 1187 -49.32 -1.16 -67.28
N TYR A 1188 -49.32 -2.29 -68.00
CA TYR A 1188 -48.12 -3.02 -68.45
C TYR A 1188 -47.04 -2.17 -69.14
N GLY A 1189 -47.43 -1.25 -70.04
CA GLY A 1189 -46.48 -0.33 -70.69
C GLY A 1189 -45.82 0.68 -69.74
N LYS A 1190 -46.51 1.07 -68.65
CA LYS A 1190 -45.94 1.86 -67.56
C LYS A 1190 -45.03 0.97 -66.69
N ALA A 1191 -45.46 -0.25 -66.35
CA ALA A 1191 -44.65 -1.20 -65.57
C ALA A 1191 -43.28 -1.50 -66.21
N LEU A 1192 -43.26 -1.81 -67.52
CA LEU A 1192 -42.04 -2.01 -68.31
C LEU A 1192 -41.05 -0.84 -68.20
N SER A 1193 -41.55 0.40 -68.22
CA SER A 1193 -40.71 1.61 -68.13
C SER A 1193 -39.96 1.79 -66.80
N TYR A 1194 -40.29 1.03 -65.75
CA TYR A 1194 -39.48 0.94 -64.53
C TYR A 1194 -38.67 -0.37 -64.45
N TYR A 1195 -39.23 -1.49 -64.93
CA TYR A 1195 -38.50 -2.77 -64.94
C TYR A 1195 -37.26 -2.76 -65.87
N GLU A 1196 -37.30 -2.06 -67.01
CA GLU A 1196 -36.16 -1.95 -67.92
C GLU A 1196 -34.94 -1.27 -67.25
N PRO A 1197 -35.05 -0.08 -66.63
CA PRO A 1197 -33.99 0.50 -65.80
C PRO A 1197 -33.49 -0.41 -64.68
N ALA A 1198 -34.40 -1.10 -63.96
CA ALA A 1198 -34.00 -2.04 -62.91
C ALA A 1198 -33.12 -3.17 -63.45
N LEU A 1199 -33.47 -3.72 -64.61
CA LEU A 1199 -32.74 -4.82 -65.24
C LEU A 1199 -31.31 -4.42 -65.63
N ASP A 1200 -31.11 -3.25 -66.24
CA ASP A 1200 -29.79 -2.77 -66.63
C ASP A 1200 -28.91 -2.39 -65.41
N ILE A 1201 -29.49 -1.87 -64.33
CA ILE A 1201 -28.76 -1.62 -63.07
C ILE A 1201 -28.32 -2.95 -62.43
N LEU A 1202 -29.19 -3.96 -62.36
CA LEU A 1202 -28.86 -5.29 -61.84
C LEU A 1202 -27.78 -6.00 -62.69
N LYS A 1203 -27.86 -5.85 -64.01
CA LYS A 1203 -26.86 -6.34 -64.98
C LYS A 1203 -25.50 -5.65 -64.82
N TYR A 1204 -25.48 -4.36 -64.52
CA TYR A 1204 -24.25 -3.64 -64.17
C TYR A 1204 -23.69 -4.16 -62.85
N ALA A 1205 -24.52 -4.27 -61.81
CA ALA A 1205 -24.13 -4.79 -60.49
C ALA A 1205 -23.58 -6.23 -60.56
N LEU A 1206 -24.08 -7.06 -61.48
CA LEU A 1206 -23.56 -8.40 -61.76
C LEU A 1206 -22.16 -8.44 -62.40
N SER A 1207 -21.71 -7.36 -63.03
CA SER A 1207 -20.35 -7.28 -63.60
C SER A 1207 -19.30 -6.77 -62.59
N ALA A 1208 -19.74 -6.26 -61.44
CA ALA A 1208 -18.86 -5.83 -60.35
C ALA A 1208 -18.70 -6.93 -59.27
N THR A 1209 -17.46 -7.34 -59.00
CA THR A 1209 -17.15 -8.30 -57.93
C THR A 1209 -17.45 -7.71 -56.55
N ARG A 1210 -18.58 -8.09 -55.95
CA ARG A 1210 -19.07 -7.67 -54.61
C ARG A 1210 -19.70 -8.85 -53.85
N PRO A 1211 -19.77 -8.80 -52.50
CA PRO A 1211 -20.16 -9.95 -51.66
C PRO A 1211 -21.62 -10.44 -51.78
N HIS A 1212 -22.51 -9.74 -52.49
CA HIS A 1212 -23.95 -10.10 -52.57
C HIS A 1212 -24.41 -10.58 -53.97
N ILE A 1213 -23.49 -11.12 -54.78
CA ILE A 1213 -23.76 -11.53 -56.17
C ILE A 1213 -24.97 -12.46 -56.33
N GLU A 1214 -25.23 -13.37 -55.39
CA GLU A 1214 -26.38 -14.30 -55.51
C GLU A 1214 -27.74 -13.59 -55.42
N THR A 1215 -27.90 -12.62 -54.50
CA THR A 1215 -29.13 -11.84 -54.36
C THR A 1215 -29.37 -10.97 -55.61
N VAL A 1216 -28.31 -10.32 -56.10
CA VAL A 1216 -28.38 -9.52 -57.34
C VAL A 1216 -28.74 -10.42 -58.54
N LYS A 1217 -28.15 -11.63 -58.63
CA LYS A 1217 -28.44 -12.62 -59.68
C LYS A 1217 -29.88 -13.13 -59.63
N LYS A 1218 -30.39 -13.42 -58.44
CA LYS A 1218 -31.79 -13.84 -58.21
C LYS A 1218 -32.77 -12.75 -58.64
N ASN A 1219 -32.51 -11.50 -58.25
CA ASN A 1219 -33.34 -10.36 -58.63
C ASN A 1219 -33.26 -10.06 -60.13
N PHE A 1220 -32.07 -10.17 -60.74
CA PHE A 1220 -31.88 -10.01 -62.18
C PHE A 1220 -32.71 -11.01 -63.00
N GLU A 1221 -32.63 -12.31 -62.69
CA GLU A 1221 -33.43 -13.32 -63.37
C GLU A 1221 -34.94 -13.18 -63.10
N LEU A 1222 -35.33 -12.76 -61.89
CA LEU A 1222 -36.73 -12.46 -61.56
C LEU A 1222 -37.31 -11.30 -62.37
N VAL A 1223 -36.64 -10.14 -62.40
CA VAL A 1223 -37.09 -8.96 -63.17
C VAL A 1223 -37.13 -9.28 -64.67
N LYS A 1224 -36.13 -10.01 -65.17
CA LYS A 1224 -36.06 -10.51 -66.56
C LYS A 1224 -37.21 -11.45 -66.91
N GLU A 1225 -37.62 -12.35 -66.00
CA GLU A 1225 -38.76 -13.24 -66.20
C GLU A 1225 -40.10 -12.49 -66.10
N ILE A 1226 -40.21 -11.49 -65.21
CA ILE A 1226 -41.38 -10.60 -65.15
C ILE A 1226 -41.55 -9.81 -66.45
N ILE A 1227 -40.49 -9.14 -66.95
CA ILE A 1227 -40.50 -8.44 -68.25
C ILE A 1227 -40.95 -9.39 -69.37
N LYS A 1228 -40.40 -10.61 -69.42
CA LYS A 1228 -40.76 -11.63 -70.41
C LYS A 1228 -42.20 -12.13 -70.31
N ASN A 1229 -42.84 -12.03 -69.14
CA ASN A 1229 -44.24 -12.42 -68.94
C ASN A 1229 -45.23 -11.26 -69.19
N ILE A 1230 -44.73 -10.02 -69.29
CA ILE A 1230 -45.51 -8.81 -69.59
C ILE A 1230 -45.53 -8.50 -71.12
N LEU A 1231 -44.50 -8.95 -71.85
CA LEU A 1231 -44.34 -8.80 -73.31
C LEU A 1231 -45.03 -9.90 -74.13
#